data_AF-R9J569-F1
#
_entry.id   AF-R9J569-F1
#
_cell.length_a   1.000
_cell.length_b   1.000
_cell.length_c   1.000
_cell.angle_alpha   90.00
_cell.angle_beta   90.00
_cell.angle_gamma   90.00
#
_symmetry.space_group_name_H-M   'P 1'
#
loop_
_entity.id
_entity.type
_entity.pdbx_description
1 polymer ?
#
loop_
_entity_poly.entity_id
_entity_poly.type
_entity_poly.pdbx_seq_one_letter_code
_entity_poly.pdbx_strand_id
1 'polypeptide(L)'
;MLKGRDALVNDYIKEKCNNIYYNIKSYKDIFIICLYYEINHLFEIYYLSDNSFFNRNISFMTEKIKKNMTEYDGDCEISFSGEMRTYDLRDMGSSLRLAKLTGFVSDSLNYTITCDTDDRYSPERYPYIMGYHNWNYGSSMLALYLCEVLRTGTDGQPVFVPAAPALMNQFHEELHSQYFKKNMPERLKYIYIVDSKETRARDTLRINDRYLKPVMNTNASKVRRYQFMTGRHVDIARLNEKKSDASLDRQTGILGYRIHDFNIPMTGQGEHEETGRCCKILECIVSETENLKKLFHDKNYIMTLKLKRQLIMDYPELVYEKKPGSGRENYTPNVGAKNIRYDRMTVNATSARIVSNCLCPYGKLRDADMVSFLYPSRDKAGQLGVPQVNVLDEIYKFIKEEMRPLVRDWQGRDILQKLKEMVDMFRSIEGRNFNDTLASAAEKLDWYSRKINVPYMNQEGRYSGCYVTFSMGGLHGAQYNKEKFEQELHESGQKIELFPKDANGDTSLDKRYAVTSFGNANHEDFISYYTILLCNMEAFKNEGIGYDRYEEIFRSKVELEKLMKDKNLSEGQRNLYSVMRENTKLILTSASGAADVNYNSSIRMNNQIISMRIIGQLFTWRIGQAQALKGAEVISTNTDGLYTVMDEKLNSEILEREAEKVYVGIKPEVVYLVSKDSNNRLEGIYNGYSGNSMNDITVTGAHGGQLNGMNGAITTKSPDHPVIIDWALAEILKWKALNGRMDEFSDEMGMNLIKRIAPCQFPEKREHLRMFQHIISSSPDKKIYNFGTKVPYALNNSNKITPIAIAKCNRVFYVEPEKIPVKCRDQVIYLATAYIRSEMADIEKLALHVIKDLYHDENAIITGTPRIKRINGIEYPVPCMIINDSLDSTDFEPEWLNYEYYNYILGKTYKNNWQNNAEPSGLL
;
A
#
# COMPACT_ATOMS: atom_id res chain seq x y z
N MET A 1 -5.30 34.82 1.80
CA MET A 1 -6.18 33.65 2.07
C MET A 1 -6.23 33.23 3.56
N LEU A 2 -5.78 34.05 4.53
CA LEU A 2 -5.63 33.64 5.95
C LEU A 2 -6.63 34.27 6.95
N LYS A 3 -7.34 35.35 6.62
CA LYS A 3 -8.19 36.11 7.58
C LYS A 3 -9.60 35.56 7.82
N GLY A 4 -9.99 34.45 7.20
CA GLY A 4 -11.34 33.85 7.34
C GLY A 4 -11.38 32.49 8.05
N ARG A 5 -10.25 32.02 8.60
CA ARG A 5 -10.10 30.63 9.06
C ARG A 5 -10.49 30.38 10.52
N ASP A 6 -10.62 31.40 11.36
CA ASP A 6 -10.88 31.20 12.80
C ASP A 6 -12.26 30.62 13.12
N ALA A 7 -13.28 30.87 12.29
CA ALA A 7 -14.60 30.27 12.44
C ALA A 7 -14.64 28.76 12.12
N LEU A 8 -13.73 28.28 11.26
CA LEU A 8 -13.61 26.86 10.86
C LEU A 8 -12.89 26.00 11.93
N VAL A 9 -12.16 26.62 12.86
CA VAL A 9 -11.34 25.93 13.87
C VAL A 9 -12.20 25.16 14.89
N ASN A 10 -13.40 25.64 15.22
CA ASN A 10 -14.28 25.00 16.20
C ASN A 10 -15.06 23.79 15.64
N ASP A 11 -15.36 23.78 14.34
CA ASP A 11 -16.07 22.66 13.69
C ASP A 11 -15.13 21.48 13.38
N TYR A 12 -13.88 21.78 13.05
CA TYR A 12 -12.86 20.81 12.62
C TYR A 12 -12.56 19.67 13.61
N ILE A 13 -12.60 19.95 14.92
CA ILE A 13 -12.21 19.01 15.99
C ILE A 13 -13.41 18.16 16.45
N LYS A 14 -14.63 18.57 16.11
CA LYS A 14 -15.88 17.99 16.64
C LYS A 14 -16.75 17.27 15.62
N GLU A 15 -16.35 17.17 14.35
CA GLU A 15 -17.15 16.49 13.32
C GLU A 15 -17.40 15.01 13.68
N LYS A 16 -18.54 14.76 14.34
CA LYS A 16 -19.17 13.44 14.38
C LYS A 16 -19.78 13.19 13.01
N CYS A 17 -18.96 12.69 12.07
CA CYS A 17 -19.47 12.26 10.78
C CYS A 17 -20.52 11.17 11.00
N ASN A 18 -21.73 11.36 10.46
CA ASN A 18 -22.73 10.32 10.47
C ASN A 18 -22.35 9.31 9.38
N ASN A 19 -22.12 8.06 9.76
CA ASN A 19 -21.70 7.02 8.82
C ASN A 19 -22.70 5.88 8.82
N ILE A 20 -22.97 5.38 7.62
CA ILE A 20 -23.70 4.14 7.38
C ILE A 20 -22.72 3.18 6.71
N TYR A 21 -22.39 2.10 7.40
CA TYR A 21 -21.56 1.03 6.84
C TYR A 21 -22.47 0.01 6.18
N TYR A 22 -22.09 -0.51 5.03
CA TYR A 22 -22.90 -1.53 4.39
C TYR A 22 -22.09 -2.60 3.68
N ASN A 23 -22.69 -3.77 3.59
CA ASN A 23 -22.13 -4.92 2.90
C ASN A 23 -23.23 -5.69 2.16
N ILE A 24 -22.83 -6.45 1.14
CA ILE A 24 -23.73 -7.19 0.25
C ILE A 24 -23.21 -8.61 0.06
N LYS A 25 -24.07 -9.61 0.25
CA LYS A 25 -23.80 -11.00 -0.12
C LYS A 25 -24.87 -11.52 -1.06
N SER A 26 -24.46 -12.35 -2.00
CA SER A 26 -25.36 -13.02 -2.93
C SER A 26 -25.05 -14.51 -2.91
N TYR A 27 -26.09 -15.30 -2.68
CA TYR A 27 -26.12 -16.75 -2.80
C TYR A 27 -27.27 -17.14 -3.74
N LYS A 28 -27.31 -18.40 -4.16
CA LYS A 28 -28.30 -18.89 -5.13
C LYS A 28 -29.76 -18.60 -4.74
N ASP A 29 -30.09 -18.73 -3.46
CA ASP A 29 -31.45 -18.63 -2.89
C ASP A 29 -31.64 -17.44 -1.93
N ILE A 30 -30.56 -16.70 -1.61
CA ILE A 30 -30.56 -15.57 -0.68
C ILE A 30 -29.70 -14.43 -1.23
N PHE A 31 -30.28 -13.24 -1.38
CA PHE A 31 -29.55 -11.99 -1.60
C PHE A 31 -29.78 -11.08 -0.40
N ILE A 32 -28.71 -10.56 0.19
CA ILE A 32 -28.79 -9.86 1.48
C ILE A 32 -27.86 -8.65 1.51
N ILE A 33 -28.37 -7.56 2.07
CA ILE A 33 -27.70 -6.27 2.25
C ILE A 33 -27.83 -5.92 3.73
N CYS A 34 -26.71 -5.69 4.40
CA CYS A 34 -26.69 -5.24 5.79
C CYS A 34 -26.21 -3.79 5.84
N LEU A 35 -26.92 -2.93 6.57
CA LEU A 35 -26.56 -1.55 6.83
C LEU A 35 -26.42 -1.35 8.33
N TYR A 36 -25.35 -0.71 8.78
CA TYR A 36 -25.14 -0.31 10.17
C TYR A 36 -25.06 1.20 10.28
N TYR A 37 -26.02 1.79 10.99
CA TYR A 37 -26.08 3.22 11.31
C TYR A 37 -25.31 3.46 12.59
N GLU A 38 -24.17 4.14 12.46
CA GLU A 38 -23.22 4.28 13.56
C GLU A 38 -23.81 5.02 14.76
N ILE A 39 -24.39 6.20 14.53
CA ILE A 39 -24.88 7.08 15.61
C ILE A 39 -26.05 6.44 16.36
N ASN A 40 -26.91 5.71 15.66
CA ASN A 40 -28.12 5.13 16.22
C ASN A 40 -27.92 3.70 16.73
N HIS A 41 -26.71 3.13 16.56
CA HIS A 41 -26.42 1.72 16.83
C HIS A 41 -27.49 0.79 16.23
N LEU A 42 -27.87 1.02 14.96
CA LEU A 42 -28.97 0.31 14.31
C LEU A 42 -28.46 -0.51 13.12
N PHE A 43 -28.73 -1.81 13.11
CA PHE A 43 -28.61 -2.64 11.92
C PHE A 43 -29.94 -2.71 11.17
N GLU A 44 -29.90 -2.48 9.87
CA GLU A 44 -30.99 -2.77 8.94
C GLU A 44 -30.55 -3.87 7.96
N ILE A 45 -31.25 -5.00 7.97
CA ILE A 45 -30.96 -6.17 7.15
C ILE A 45 -32.05 -6.29 6.09
N TYR A 46 -31.69 -5.97 4.85
CA TYR A 46 -32.55 -6.08 3.69
C TYR A 46 -32.28 -7.40 2.98
N TYR A 47 -33.31 -8.17 2.63
CA TYR A 47 -33.11 -9.49 2.03
C TYR A 47 -34.14 -9.84 0.95
N LEU A 48 -33.71 -10.60 -0.05
CA LEU A 48 -34.54 -11.42 -0.93
C LEU A 48 -34.24 -12.88 -0.61
N SER A 49 -35.27 -13.70 -0.43
CA SER A 49 -35.08 -15.11 -0.12
C SER A 49 -36.20 -15.97 -0.68
N ASP A 50 -35.82 -16.99 -1.46
CA ASP A 50 -36.69 -18.07 -1.89
C ASP A 50 -36.72 -19.22 -0.86
N ASN A 51 -35.93 -19.10 0.21
CA ASN A 51 -35.81 -20.08 1.26
C ASN A 51 -36.91 -19.86 2.33
N SER A 52 -37.89 -20.77 2.38
CA SER A 52 -39.04 -20.65 3.28
C SER A 52 -38.65 -20.69 4.76
N PHE A 53 -37.62 -21.46 5.12
CA PHE A 53 -37.10 -21.52 6.48
C PHE A 53 -36.49 -20.18 6.90
N PHE A 54 -35.64 -19.60 6.05
CA PHE A 54 -35.03 -18.29 6.28
C PHE A 54 -36.09 -17.23 6.52
N ASN A 55 -37.10 -17.17 5.65
CA ASN A 55 -38.21 -16.21 5.75
C ASN A 55 -38.99 -16.32 7.08
N ARG A 56 -39.29 -17.54 7.54
CA ARG A 56 -40.06 -17.74 8.79
C ARG A 56 -39.24 -17.45 10.04
N ASN A 57 -37.93 -17.67 10.01
CA ASN A 57 -37.07 -17.65 11.19
C ASN A 57 -36.13 -16.44 11.27
N ILE A 58 -36.15 -15.52 10.29
CA ILE A 58 -35.19 -14.41 10.25
C ILE A 58 -35.21 -13.58 11.54
N SER A 59 -36.37 -13.26 12.09
CA SER A 59 -36.50 -12.49 13.34
C SER A 59 -35.86 -13.21 14.53
N PHE A 60 -36.04 -14.53 14.64
CA PHE A 60 -35.42 -15.34 15.68
C PHE A 60 -33.89 -15.40 15.50
N MET A 61 -33.42 -15.60 14.27
CA MET A 61 -31.99 -15.62 13.96
C MET A 61 -31.33 -14.28 14.27
N THR A 62 -31.95 -13.14 13.91
CA THR A 62 -31.41 -11.81 14.22
C THR A 62 -31.39 -11.52 15.72
N GLU A 63 -32.40 -11.94 16.47
CA GLU A 63 -32.39 -11.82 17.94
C GLU A 63 -31.28 -12.65 18.59
N LYS A 64 -31.05 -13.88 18.08
CA LYS A 64 -29.95 -14.73 18.53
C LYS A 64 -28.59 -14.08 18.24
N ILE A 65 -28.40 -13.53 17.04
CA ILE A 65 -27.16 -12.84 16.66
C ILE A 65 -26.95 -11.62 17.55
N LYS A 66 -27.98 -10.77 17.71
CA LYS A 66 -27.93 -9.58 18.58
C LYS A 66 -27.48 -9.93 20.00
N LYS A 67 -28.02 -11.00 20.60
CA LYS A 67 -27.65 -11.44 21.96
C LYS A 67 -26.20 -11.89 22.10
N ASN A 68 -25.61 -12.38 21.01
CA ASN A 68 -24.23 -12.84 20.98
C ASN A 68 -23.24 -11.76 20.52
N MET A 69 -23.74 -10.60 20.09
CA MET A 69 -22.91 -9.48 19.70
C MET A 69 -22.43 -8.71 20.92
N THR A 70 -21.19 -8.27 20.84
CA THR A 70 -20.55 -7.44 21.85
C THR A 70 -20.09 -6.12 21.23
N GLU A 71 -20.12 -5.07 22.03
CA GLU A 71 -19.53 -3.76 21.73
C GLU A 71 -18.59 -3.36 22.86
N TYR A 72 -17.82 -2.28 22.67
CA TYR A 72 -16.85 -1.82 23.66
C TYR A 72 -17.23 -0.43 24.17
N ASP A 73 -17.22 -0.27 25.49
CA ASP A 73 -17.26 1.03 26.18
C ASP A 73 -15.93 1.25 26.89
N GLY A 74 -15.05 2.06 26.28
CA GLY A 74 -13.64 2.10 26.64
C GLY A 74 -12.97 0.75 26.39
N ASP A 75 -12.38 0.17 27.44
CA ASP A 75 -11.73 -1.14 27.43
C ASP A 75 -12.66 -2.29 27.87
N CYS A 76 -13.92 -2.00 28.22
CA CYS A 76 -14.88 -2.98 28.68
C CYS A 76 -15.70 -3.55 27.52
N GLU A 77 -15.68 -4.87 27.34
CA GLU A 77 -16.61 -5.58 26.46
C GLU A 77 -18.00 -5.66 27.11
N ILE A 78 -19.01 -5.13 26.42
CA ILE A 78 -20.41 -5.14 26.84
C ILE A 78 -21.28 -5.79 25.77
N SER A 79 -22.48 -6.26 26.13
CA SER A 79 -23.44 -6.75 25.13
C SER A 79 -23.92 -5.62 24.24
N PHE A 80 -24.05 -5.88 22.94
CA PHE A 80 -24.53 -4.89 21.97
C PHE A 80 -25.93 -4.39 22.35
N SER A 81 -26.02 -3.09 22.69
CA SER A 81 -27.25 -2.46 23.17
C SER A 81 -28.17 -1.96 22.04
N GLY A 82 -27.69 -1.98 20.80
CA GLY A 82 -28.38 -1.42 19.64
C GLY A 82 -29.59 -2.22 19.13
N GLU A 83 -30.14 -1.77 18.01
CA GLU A 83 -31.32 -2.39 17.37
C GLU A 83 -30.96 -3.17 16.11
N MET A 84 -31.74 -4.21 15.80
CA MET A 84 -31.69 -4.91 14.51
C MET A 84 -33.09 -4.92 13.90
N ARG A 85 -33.21 -4.50 12.65
CA ARG A 85 -34.46 -4.48 11.89
C ARG A 85 -34.28 -5.22 10.58
N THR A 86 -35.30 -5.96 10.16
CA THR A 86 -35.29 -6.72 8.91
C THR A 86 -36.30 -6.15 7.93
N TYR A 87 -35.95 -6.17 6.65
CA TYR A 87 -36.74 -5.60 5.56
C TYR A 87 -36.78 -6.58 4.38
N ASP A 88 -37.96 -7.12 4.09
CA ASP A 88 -38.16 -7.99 2.93
C ASP A 88 -38.19 -7.15 1.65
N LEU A 89 -37.24 -7.40 0.76
CA LEU A 89 -37.09 -6.66 -0.50
C LEU A 89 -38.11 -7.07 -1.58
N ARG A 90 -39.00 -8.04 -1.30
CA ARG A 90 -40.21 -8.27 -2.09
C ARG A 90 -41.30 -7.24 -1.80
N ASP A 91 -41.19 -6.52 -0.68
CA ASP A 91 -42.06 -5.38 -0.37
C ASP A 91 -41.57 -4.09 -1.05
N MET A 92 -42.53 -3.34 -1.60
CA MET A 92 -42.27 -2.06 -2.27
C MET A 92 -41.73 -1.03 -1.27
N GLY A 93 -42.29 -0.93 -0.07
CA GLY A 93 -41.87 0.02 0.96
C GLY A 93 -40.41 -0.16 1.36
N SER A 94 -39.98 -1.40 1.61
CA SER A 94 -38.58 -1.77 1.87
C SER A 94 -37.64 -1.32 0.75
N SER A 95 -38.01 -1.60 -0.51
CA SER A 95 -37.20 -1.28 -1.68
C SER A 95 -37.10 0.24 -1.90
N LEU A 96 -38.21 0.96 -1.73
CA LEU A 96 -38.23 2.43 -1.81
C LEU A 96 -37.41 3.09 -0.70
N ARG A 97 -37.41 2.51 0.50
CA ARG A 97 -36.57 2.97 1.61
C ARG A 97 -35.10 2.88 1.25
N LEU A 98 -34.67 1.73 0.73
CA LEU A 98 -33.28 1.50 0.31
C LEU A 98 -32.88 2.43 -0.85
N ALA A 99 -33.78 2.63 -1.84
CA ALA A 99 -33.56 3.52 -2.98
C ALA A 99 -33.37 4.98 -2.57
N LYS A 100 -34.19 5.49 -1.64
CA LYS A 100 -34.07 6.87 -1.11
C LYS A 100 -32.75 7.08 -0.35
N LEU A 101 -32.35 6.07 0.42
CA LEU A 101 -31.14 6.17 1.23
C LEU A 101 -29.88 6.13 0.37
N THR A 102 -29.80 5.14 -0.52
CA THR A 102 -28.60 4.86 -1.30
C THR A 102 -28.52 5.64 -2.60
N GLY A 103 -29.63 6.24 -3.02
CA GLY A 103 -29.72 7.07 -4.21
C GLY A 103 -30.12 6.26 -5.45
N PHE A 104 -31.25 6.66 -6.04
CA PHE A 104 -31.79 6.11 -7.27
C PHE A 104 -32.33 7.22 -8.19
N VAL A 105 -31.90 7.18 -9.45
CA VAL A 105 -32.26 8.11 -10.51
C VAL A 105 -32.43 7.30 -11.79
N SER A 106 -33.63 7.28 -12.33
CA SER A 106 -33.96 6.61 -13.60
C SER A 106 -34.74 7.56 -14.51
N ASP A 107 -34.95 7.16 -15.76
CA ASP A 107 -35.68 7.99 -16.73
C ASP A 107 -37.15 8.24 -16.30
N SER A 108 -37.73 7.40 -15.43
CA SER A 108 -39.12 7.52 -14.94
C SER A 108 -39.25 7.87 -13.45
N LEU A 109 -38.18 7.78 -12.67
CA LEU A 109 -38.23 7.98 -11.22
C LEU A 109 -36.94 8.62 -10.70
N ASN A 110 -37.06 9.86 -10.25
CA ASN A 110 -35.95 10.64 -9.72
C ASN A 110 -36.19 10.95 -8.25
N TYR A 111 -35.45 10.30 -7.35
CA TYR A 111 -35.43 10.71 -5.96
C TYR A 111 -34.53 11.92 -5.78
N THR A 112 -34.99 12.92 -5.04
CA THR A 112 -34.13 14.03 -4.61
C THR A 112 -33.11 13.47 -3.62
N ILE A 113 -31.84 13.42 -4.04
CA ILE A 113 -30.74 12.94 -3.21
C ILE A 113 -29.87 14.14 -2.87
N THR A 114 -29.60 14.32 -1.58
CA THR A 114 -28.68 15.37 -1.14
C THR A 114 -27.26 15.02 -1.54
N CYS A 115 -26.64 15.93 -2.29
CA CYS A 115 -25.24 15.86 -2.71
C CYS A 115 -24.37 16.72 -1.78
N ASP A 116 -23.09 16.40 -1.69
CA ASP A 116 -22.08 17.18 -0.96
C ASP A 116 -21.82 18.58 -1.54
N THR A 117 -22.43 18.90 -2.67
CA THR A 117 -22.38 20.19 -3.38
C THR A 117 -23.64 21.03 -3.20
N ASP A 118 -24.63 20.53 -2.46
CA ASP A 118 -25.84 21.27 -2.15
C ASP A 118 -25.59 22.30 -1.03
N ASP A 119 -26.15 23.51 -1.14
CA ASP A 119 -25.94 24.61 -0.19
C ASP A 119 -26.26 24.28 1.28
N ARG A 120 -27.12 23.27 1.51
CA ARG A 120 -27.56 22.83 2.86
C ARG A 120 -26.94 21.50 3.29
N TYR A 121 -25.98 20.98 2.54
CA TYR A 121 -25.31 19.75 2.91
C TYR A 121 -24.44 19.95 4.16
N SER A 122 -24.54 18.99 5.07
CA SER A 122 -23.58 18.80 6.17
C SER A 122 -23.42 17.30 6.42
N PRO A 123 -22.20 16.80 6.67
CA PRO A 123 -21.94 15.39 6.90
C PRO A 123 -22.54 14.85 8.21
N GLU A 124 -22.83 15.73 9.17
CA GLU A 124 -23.55 15.38 10.41
C GLU A 124 -25.01 15.01 10.12
N ARG A 125 -25.63 15.74 9.18
CA ARG A 125 -27.04 15.53 8.81
C ARG A 125 -27.22 14.45 7.75
N TYR A 126 -26.28 14.37 6.80
CA TYR A 126 -26.39 13.49 5.63
C TYR A 126 -25.24 12.49 5.64
N PRO A 127 -25.52 11.21 5.98
CA PRO A 127 -24.46 10.27 6.26
C PRO A 127 -23.65 9.90 5.02
N TYR A 128 -22.36 9.62 5.23
CA TYR A 128 -21.58 8.85 4.28
C TYR A 128 -22.09 7.42 4.22
N ILE A 129 -22.06 6.84 3.03
CA ILE A 129 -22.51 5.47 2.74
C ILE A 129 -21.24 4.69 2.39
N MET A 130 -20.75 3.95 3.36
CA MET A 130 -19.41 3.36 3.37
C MET A 130 -19.48 1.85 3.13
N GLY A 131 -18.86 1.39 2.06
CA GLY A 131 -18.71 -0.05 1.78
C GLY A 131 -17.24 -0.42 1.58
N TYR A 132 -16.93 -1.71 1.63
CA TYR A 132 -15.62 -2.23 1.26
C TYR A 132 -15.65 -2.81 -0.15
N HIS A 133 -14.71 -2.41 -1.03
CA HIS A 133 -14.72 -2.73 -2.46
C HIS A 133 -16.03 -2.35 -3.16
N ASN A 134 -16.76 -1.37 -2.62
CA ASN A 134 -18.04 -0.97 -3.18
C ASN A 134 -17.88 -0.26 -4.52
N TRP A 135 -16.72 0.32 -4.82
CA TRP A 135 -16.44 0.89 -6.13
C TRP A 135 -16.58 -0.17 -7.21
N ASN A 136 -16.19 -1.41 -6.93
CA ASN A 136 -16.33 -2.49 -7.90
C ASN A 136 -17.63 -3.28 -7.69
N TYR A 137 -17.78 -3.91 -6.53
CA TYR A 137 -18.80 -4.93 -6.33
C TYR A 137 -20.11 -4.35 -5.76
N GLY A 138 -20.05 -3.78 -4.55
CA GLY A 138 -21.24 -3.38 -3.79
C GLY A 138 -22.16 -2.39 -4.52
N SER A 139 -21.60 -1.32 -5.11
CA SER A 139 -22.40 -0.35 -5.88
C SER A 139 -22.97 -0.94 -7.17
N SER A 140 -22.28 -1.91 -7.79
CA SER A 140 -22.76 -2.57 -9.01
C SER A 140 -23.93 -3.49 -8.72
N MET A 141 -23.85 -4.30 -7.66
CA MET A 141 -24.96 -5.14 -7.19
C MET A 141 -26.18 -4.29 -6.83
N LEU A 142 -25.96 -3.20 -6.08
CA LEU A 142 -27.03 -2.31 -5.65
C LEU A 142 -27.70 -1.59 -6.82
N ALA A 143 -26.92 -1.06 -7.76
CA ALA A 143 -27.46 -0.36 -8.93
C ALA A 143 -28.27 -1.29 -9.84
N LEU A 144 -27.83 -2.53 -10.04
CA LEU A 144 -28.62 -3.52 -10.76
C LEU A 144 -29.91 -3.82 -10.01
N TYR A 145 -29.83 -4.20 -8.73
CA TYR A 145 -31.01 -4.53 -7.92
C TYR A 145 -32.09 -3.44 -8.00
N LEU A 146 -31.70 -2.18 -7.80
CA LEU A 146 -32.62 -1.05 -7.83
C LEU A 146 -33.28 -0.87 -9.21
N CYS A 147 -32.56 -1.12 -10.31
CA CYS A 147 -33.12 -1.02 -11.66
C CYS A 147 -34.03 -2.20 -12.03
N GLU A 148 -33.75 -3.39 -11.49
CA GLU A 148 -34.60 -4.57 -11.68
C GLU A 148 -35.91 -4.44 -10.90
N VAL A 149 -35.86 -3.84 -9.71
CA VAL A 149 -37.02 -3.72 -8.82
C VAL A 149 -37.89 -2.50 -9.12
N LEU A 150 -37.28 -1.36 -9.51
CA LEU A 150 -37.97 -0.11 -9.85
C LEU A 150 -37.87 0.13 -11.37
N ARG A 151 -38.80 -0.45 -12.11
CA ARG A 151 -38.82 -0.46 -13.58
C ARG A 151 -39.68 0.67 -14.14
N THR A 152 -39.53 0.93 -15.43
CA THR A 152 -40.43 1.79 -16.20
C THR A 152 -41.39 0.91 -16.99
N GLY A 153 -42.70 1.10 -16.80
CA GLY A 153 -43.76 0.43 -17.56
C GLY A 153 -43.80 0.89 -19.02
N THR A 154 -44.61 0.20 -19.84
CA THR A 154 -44.78 0.53 -21.27
C THR A 154 -45.45 1.89 -21.51
N ASP A 155 -46.14 2.41 -20.51
CA ASP A 155 -46.76 3.73 -20.45
C ASP A 155 -45.82 4.83 -19.90
N GLY A 156 -44.56 4.48 -19.59
CA GLY A 156 -43.58 5.39 -19.00
C GLY A 156 -43.71 5.57 -17.48
N GLN A 157 -44.68 4.93 -16.82
CA GLN A 157 -44.89 5.07 -15.37
C GLN A 157 -43.96 4.14 -14.58
N PRO A 158 -43.58 4.51 -13.34
CA PRO A 158 -42.79 3.63 -12.48
C PRO A 158 -43.61 2.40 -12.04
N VAL A 159 -43.04 1.21 -12.22
CA VAL A 159 -43.64 -0.08 -11.84
C VAL A 159 -42.69 -0.82 -10.90
N PHE A 160 -43.24 -1.33 -9.80
CA PHE A 160 -42.53 -2.19 -8.87
C PHE A 160 -42.65 -3.66 -9.28
N VAL A 161 -41.52 -4.35 -9.42
CA VAL A 161 -41.47 -5.80 -9.70
C VAL A 161 -40.42 -6.44 -8.80
N PRO A 162 -40.78 -7.32 -7.84
CA PRO A 162 -39.80 -8.00 -7.00
C PRO A 162 -38.73 -8.72 -7.82
N ALA A 163 -37.46 -8.48 -7.49
CA ALA A 163 -36.34 -9.22 -8.08
C ALA A 163 -36.21 -10.61 -7.43
N ALA A 164 -35.66 -11.57 -8.16
CA ALA A 164 -35.37 -12.91 -7.65
C ALA A 164 -33.92 -13.01 -7.12
N PRO A 165 -33.66 -13.73 -6.00
CA PRO A 165 -32.30 -14.01 -5.53
C PRO A 165 -31.39 -14.62 -6.61
N ALA A 166 -31.94 -15.54 -7.41
CA ALA A 166 -31.21 -16.20 -8.49
C ALA A 166 -30.67 -15.22 -9.56
N LEU A 167 -31.43 -14.15 -9.86
CA LEU A 167 -30.99 -13.10 -10.78
C LEU A 167 -29.77 -12.35 -10.22
N MET A 168 -29.82 -12.01 -8.93
CA MET A 168 -28.72 -11.33 -8.25
C MET A 168 -27.48 -12.21 -8.17
N ASN A 169 -27.64 -13.50 -7.88
CA ASN A 169 -26.54 -14.46 -7.86
C ASN A 169 -25.90 -14.64 -9.23
N GLN A 170 -26.72 -14.71 -10.28
CA GLN A 170 -26.22 -14.81 -11.64
C GLN A 170 -25.37 -13.59 -12.01
N PHE A 171 -25.82 -12.38 -11.65
CA PHE A 171 -25.02 -11.18 -11.87
C PHE A 171 -23.73 -11.19 -11.05
N HIS A 172 -23.77 -11.64 -9.80
CA HIS A 172 -22.58 -11.84 -8.97
C HIS A 172 -21.55 -12.74 -9.67
N GLU A 173 -21.96 -13.90 -10.20
CA GLU A 173 -21.07 -14.80 -10.96
C GLU A 173 -20.47 -14.13 -12.19
N GLU A 174 -21.26 -13.34 -12.92
CA GLU A 174 -20.80 -12.58 -14.08
C GLU A 174 -19.77 -11.51 -13.70
N LEU A 175 -19.96 -10.80 -12.57
CA LEU A 175 -18.98 -9.84 -12.04
C LEU A 175 -17.64 -10.52 -11.73
N HIS A 176 -17.66 -11.77 -11.27
CA HIS A 176 -16.47 -12.56 -10.97
C HIS A 176 -15.87 -13.29 -12.18
N SER A 177 -16.47 -13.18 -13.36
CA SER A 177 -15.93 -13.74 -14.60
C SER A 177 -14.64 -13.06 -15.03
N GLN A 178 -13.86 -13.73 -15.87
CA GLN A 178 -12.62 -13.18 -16.46
C GLN A 178 -12.82 -11.86 -17.22
N TYR A 179 -14.05 -11.59 -17.69
CA TYR A 179 -14.38 -10.40 -18.47
C TYR A 179 -14.54 -9.16 -17.59
N PHE A 180 -15.10 -9.31 -16.38
CA PHE A 180 -15.53 -8.18 -15.55
C PHE A 180 -14.79 -8.07 -14.21
N LYS A 181 -14.13 -9.13 -13.72
CA LYS A 181 -13.53 -9.15 -12.37
C LYS A 181 -12.52 -8.03 -12.09
N LYS A 182 -11.82 -7.54 -13.12
CA LYS A 182 -10.89 -6.40 -12.99
C LYS A 182 -11.57 -5.02 -12.95
N ASN A 183 -12.78 -4.91 -13.48
CA ASN A 183 -13.57 -3.68 -13.52
C ASN A 183 -15.07 -4.02 -13.54
N MET A 184 -15.58 -4.50 -12.40
CA MET A 184 -16.95 -5.01 -12.24
C MET A 184 -18.05 -4.05 -12.72
N PRO A 185 -17.93 -2.71 -12.54
CA PRO A 185 -18.93 -1.76 -13.05
C PRO A 185 -19.16 -1.81 -14.56
N GLU A 186 -18.20 -2.29 -15.36
CA GLU A 186 -18.39 -2.43 -16.81
C GLU A 186 -19.52 -3.39 -17.16
N ARG A 187 -19.78 -4.40 -16.33
CA ARG A 187 -20.88 -5.33 -16.55
C ARG A 187 -22.22 -4.60 -16.62
N LEU A 188 -22.40 -3.49 -15.91
CA LEU A 188 -23.64 -2.70 -15.96
C LEU A 188 -23.91 -2.14 -17.36
N LYS A 189 -22.90 -2.03 -18.22
CA LYS A 189 -23.04 -1.57 -19.61
C LYS A 189 -23.38 -2.69 -20.59
N TYR A 190 -23.83 -3.85 -20.10
CA TYR A 190 -24.21 -4.98 -20.95
C TYR A 190 -25.66 -5.40 -20.70
N ILE A 191 -26.33 -5.79 -21.77
CA ILE A 191 -27.68 -6.37 -21.74
C ILE A 191 -27.65 -7.82 -22.23
N TYR A 192 -28.61 -8.63 -21.78
CA TYR A 192 -28.81 -9.98 -22.33
C TYR A 192 -29.45 -9.91 -23.71
N ILE A 193 -29.02 -10.79 -24.62
CA ILE A 193 -29.64 -10.97 -25.93
C ILE A 193 -30.11 -12.42 -26.12
N VAL A 194 -31.23 -12.57 -26.82
CA VAL A 194 -31.88 -13.87 -27.06
C VAL A 194 -31.96 -14.22 -28.55
N ASP A 195 -31.74 -13.26 -29.45
CA ASP A 195 -31.79 -13.48 -30.90
C ASP A 195 -30.46 -14.03 -31.45
N SER A 196 -30.54 -15.21 -32.08
CA SER A 196 -29.45 -15.90 -32.78
C SER A 196 -28.72 -15.08 -33.85
N LYS A 197 -29.32 -14.03 -34.42
CA LYS A 197 -28.66 -13.14 -35.39
C LYS A 197 -27.74 -12.13 -34.72
N GLU A 198 -28.05 -11.70 -33.49
CA GLU A 198 -27.25 -10.72 -32.73
C GLU A 198 -26.07 -11.37 -31.99
N THR A 199 -26.09 -12.69 -31.79
CA THR A 199 -25.01 -13.42 -31.11
C THR A 199 -23.69 -13.46 -31.89
N ARG A 200 -23.69 -13.09 -33.18
CA ARG A 200 -22.51 -13.02 -34.07
C ARG A 200 -21.82 -11.66 -34.13
N ALA A 201 -22.30 -10.65 -33.38
CA ALA A 201 -21.65 -9.34 -33.35
C ALA A 201 -20.26 -9.42 -32.68
N ARG A 202 -19.31 -8.60 -33.15
CA ARG A 202 -17.88 -8.63 -32.73
C ARG A 202 -17.65 -8.45 -31.23
N ASP A 203 -18.57 -7.80 -30.53
CA ASP A 203 -18.40 -7.40 -29.12
C ASP A 203 -19.32 -8.18 -28.14
N THR A 204 -19.97 -9.24 -28.62
CA THR A 204 -20.84 -10.06 -27.78
C THR A 204 -20.01 -11.02 -26.92
N LEU A 205 -20.25 -11.04 -25.61
CA LEU A 205 -19.61 -11.96 -24.67
C LEU A 205 -20.52 -13.15 -24.38
N ARG A 206 -19.94 -14.36 -24.28
CA ARG A 206 -20.66 -15.55 -23.80
C ARG A 206 -20.19 -15.91 -22.39
N ILE A 207 -21.12 -15.90 -21.43
CA ILE A 207 -20.89 -16.25 -20.02
C ILE A 207 -22.05 -17.14 -19.56
N ASN A 208 -21.75 -18.30 -18.95
CA ASN A 208 -22.74 -19.25 -18.44
C ASN A 208 -23.87 -19.54 -19.45
N ASP A 209 -23.49 -19.84 -20.69
CA ASP A 209 -24.40 -20.10 -21.84
C ASP A 209 -25.32 -18.96 -22.27
N ARG A 210 -25.09 -17.74 -21.78
CA ARG A 210 -25.83 -16.54 -22.19
C ARG A 210 -24.94 -15.57 -22.95
N TYR A 211 -25.58 -14.82 -23.85
CA TYR A 211 -24.93 -13.81 -24.65
C TYR A 211 -25.23 -12.41 -24.09
N LEU A 212 -24.17 -11.62 -23.95
CA LEU A 212 -24.19 -10.26 -23.43
C LEU A 212 -23.68 -9.31 -24.50
N LYS A 213 -24.42 -8.23 -24.76
CA LYS A 213 -24.07 -7.20 -25.74
C LYS A 213 -23.81 -5.86 -25.04
N PRO A 214 -22.74 -5.14 -25.38
CA PRO A 214 -22.47 -3.83 -24.80
C PRO A 214 -23.48 -2.78 -25.28
N VAL A 215 -23.84 -1.88 -24.38
CA VAL A 215 -24.75 -0.74 -24.59
C VAL A 215 -24.15 0.49 -23.91
N MET A 216 -24.10 1.60 -24.63
CA MET A 216 -23.36 2.80 -24.18
C MET A 216 -23.87 3.36 -22.85
N ASN A 217 -25.19 3.34 -22.61
CA ASN A 217 -25.81 3.84 -21.39
C ASN A 217 -26.99 2.94 -20.96
N THR A 218 -26.84 2.23 -19.86
CA THR A 218 -27.96 1.52 -19.21
C THR A 218 -28.45 2.33 -18.01
N ASN A 219 -29.68 2.08 -17.56
CA ASN A 219 -30.19 2.71 -16.34
C ASN A 219 -29.35 2.34 -15.12
N ALA A 220 -28.89 1.09 -15.03
CA ALA A 220 -28.04 0.66 -13.92
C ALA A 220 -26.68 1.36 -13.92
N SER A 221 -26.05 1.59 -15.09
CA SER A 221 -24.80 2.36 -15.15
C SER A 221 -25.00 3.84 -14.77
N LYS A 222 -26.15 4.43 -15.16
CA LYS A 222 -26.54 5.80 -14.76
C LYS A 222 -26.74 5.89 -13.24
N VAL A 223 -27.55 4.99 -12.66
CA VAL A 223 -27.81 4.94 -11.20
C VAL A 223 -26.51 4.88 -10.42
N ARG A 224 -25.65 3.90 -10.74
CA ARG A 224 -24.35 3.75 -10.07
C ARG A 224 -23.51 5.02 -10.17
N ARG A 225 -23.50 5.67 -11.33
CA ARG A 225 -22.78 6.94 -11.50
C ARG A 225 -23.34 8.03 -10.60
N TYR A 226 -24.65 8.24 -10.58
CA TYR A 226 -25.28 9.25 -9.74
C TYR A 226 -25.01 9.01 -8.25
N GLN A 227 -24.99 7.75 -7.79
CA GLN A 227 -24.62 7.40 -6.42
C GLN A 227 -23.25 7.98 -6.03
N PHE A 228 -22.21 7.81 -6.85
CA PHE A 228 -20.89 8.41 -6.58
C PHE A 228 -20.85 9.93 -6.82
N MET A 229 -21.64 10.46 -7.76
CA MET A 229 -21.76 11.90 -7.99
C MET A 229 -22.40 12.64 -6.83
N THR A 230 -23.03 11.96 -5.87
CA THR A 230 -23.46 12.59 -4.61
C THR A 230 -22.30 13.00 -3.70
N GLY A 231 -21.11 12.43 -3.88
CA GLY A 231 -19.98 12.56 -2.96
C GLY A 231 -20.13 11.78 -1.64
N ARG A 232 -21.28 11.12 -1.39
CA ARG A 232 -21.56 10.43 -0.13
C ARG A 232 -21.18 8.95 -0.11
N HIS A 233 -21.09 8.30 -1.28
CA HIS A 233 -20.66 6.90 -1.38
C HIS A 233 -19.13 6.81 -1.28
N VAL A 234 -18.63 6.09 -0.29
CA VAL A 234 -17.20 5.94 0.00
C VAL A 234 -16.82 4.46 -0.07
N ASP A 235 -15.75 4.16 -0.80
CA ASP A 235 -15.08 2.86 -0.77
C ASP A 235 -13.94 2.91 0.25
N ILE A 236 -14.13 2.26 1.40
CA ILE A 236 -13.14 2.23 2.47
C ILE A 236 -11.82 1.64 1.99
N ALA A 237 -11.84 0.64 1.10
CA ALA A 237 -10.62 0.04 0.57
C ALA A 237 -9.75 1.08 -0.18
N ARG A 238 -10.38 2.06 -0.84
CA ARG A 238 -9.69 3.12 -1.60
C ARG A 238 -9.11 4.23 -0.73
N LEU A 239 -9.44 4.26 0.56
CA LEU A 239 -8.79 5.13 1.54
C LEU A 239 -7.41 4.58 1.96
N ASN A 240 -7.13 3.30 1.72
CA ASN A 240 -5.80 2.71 1.86
C ASN A 240 -5.24 2.34 0.48
N GLU A 241 -4.79 3.34 -0.28
CA GLU A 241 -4.35 3.15 -1.68
C GLU A 241 -3.27 2.08 -1.86
N LYS A 242 -2.37 1.90 -0.88
CA LYS A 242 -1.32 0.88 -0.91
C LYS A 242 -1.85 -0.55 -0.80
N LYS A 243 -3.08 -0.72 -0.30
CA LYS A 243 -3.74 -1.99 -0.03
C LYS A 243 -5.17 -2.02 -0.50
N SER A 244 -5.54 -1.21 -1.50
CA SER A 244 -6.91 -1.13 -1.99
C SER A 244 -7.44 -2.44 -2.55
N ASP A 245 -6.55 -3.34 -2.98
CA ASP A 245 -6.90 -4.66 -3.51
C ASP A 245 -6.94 -5.75 -2.43
N ALA A 246 -6.52 -5.45 -1.19
CA ALA A 246 -6.60 -6.41 -0.09
C ALA A 246 -8.07 -6.67 0.29
N SER A 247 -8.41 -7.90 0.67
CA SER A 247 -9.75 -8.20 1.19
C SER A 247 -9.96 -7.60 2.57
N LEU A 248 -11.23 -7.36 2.92
CA LEU A 248 -11.64 -6.88 4.24
C LEU A 248 -11.07 -7.78 5.35
N ASP A 249 -11.22 -9.09 5.22
CA ASP A 249 -10.78 -10.08 6.22
C ASP A 249 -9.29 -10.01 6.52
N ARG A 250 -8.49 -9.70 5.48
CA ARG A 250 -7.05 -9.58 5.66
C ARG A 250 -6.71 -8.34 6.49
N GLN A 251 -7.41 -7.23 6.24
CA GLN A 251 -7.21 -5.97 6.94
C GLN A 251 -7.72 -6.02 8.38
N THR A 252 -8.91 -6.60 8.60
CA THR A 252 -9.49 -6.77 9.93
C THR A 252 -8.75 -7.83 10.73
N GLY A 253 -8.28 -8.89 10.05
CA GLY A 253 -7.41 -9.93 10.60
C GLY A 253 -6.14 -9.37 11.22
N ILE A 254 -5.44 -8.45 10.52
CA ILE A 254 -4.25 -7.74 11.01
C ILE A 254 -4.54 -7.00 12.33
N LEU A 255 -5.73 -6.42 12.46
CA LEU A 255 -6.17 -5.71 13.67
C LEU A 255 -6.63 -6.64 14.81
N GLY A 256 -6.64 -7.95 14.59
CA GLY A 256 -7.05 -8.95 15.57
C GLY A 256 -8.54 -9.26 15.57
N TYR A 257 -9.33 -8.69 14.64
CA TYR A 257 -10.77 -8.97 14.55
C TYR A 257 -11.07 -10.29 13.85
N ARG A 258 -12.33 -10.72 13.92
CA ARG A 258 -12.79 -11.97 13.30
C ARG A 258 -12.55 -11.99 11.78
N ILE A 259 -12.08 -13.14 11.30
CA ILE A 259 -11.93 -13.51 9.89
C ILE A 259 -13.03 -14.53 9.56
N HIS A 260 -13.88 -14.24 8.58
CA HIS A 260 -14.99 -15.14 8.27
C HIS A 260 -14.58 -16.22 7.27
N ASP A 261 -15.13 -17.42 7.44
CA ASP A 261 -15.02 -18.49 6.47
C ASP A 261 -16.03 -18.30 5.33
N PHE A 262 -15.56 -18.34 4.09
CA PHE A 262 -16.39 -18.18 2.89
C PHE A 262 -16.86 -19.49 2.30
N ASN A 263 -16.42 -20.64 2.84
CA ASN A 263 -16.87 -21.95 2.39
C ASN A 263 -18.27 -22.28 2.94
N ILE A 264 -19.23 -21.36 2.80
CA ILE A 264 -20.63 -21.62 3.08
C ILE A 264 -21.18 -22.44 1.91
N PRO A 265 -21.63 -23.70 2.13
CA PRO A 265 -22.09 -24.55 1.04
C PRO A 265 -23.28 -23.94 0.30
N MET A 266 -23.39 -24.29 -0.99
CA MET A 266 -24.44 -23.78 -1.88
C MET A 266 -25.85 -24.14 -1.39
N THR A 267 -26.01 -25.28 -0.70
CA THR A 267 -27.25 -25.76 -0.07
C THR A 267 -26.88 -26.62 1.15
N GLY A 268 -27.66 -26.59 2.23
CA GLY A 268 -27.56 -27.55 3.33
C GLY A 268 -28.17 -28.90 2.94
N GLN A 269 -27.57 -30.02 3.34
CA GLN A 269 -28.11 -31.36 3.07
C GLN A 269 -29.06 -31.77 4.22
N GLY A 270 -30.21 -31.10 4.30
CA GLY A 270 -31.26 -31.36 5.30
C GLY A 270 -31.58 -30.16 6.20
N GLU A 271 -32.66 -30.25 6.99
CA GLU A 271 -33.18 -29.10 7.76
C GLU A 271 -32.18 -28.52 8.78
N HIS A 272 -31.44 -29.37 9.50
CA HIS A 272 -30.45 -28.92 10.49
C HIS A 272 -29.25 -28.22 9.85
N GLU A 273 -28.74 -28.76 8.73
CA GLU A 273 -27.64 -28.15 7.99
C GLU A 273 -28.06 -26.83 7.32
N GLU A 274 -29.27 -26.77 6.80
CA GLU A 274 -29.85 -25.55 6.21
C GLU A 274 -30.06 -24.45 7.27
N THR A 275 -30.45 -24.84 8.49
CA THR A 275 -30.53 -23.93 9.64
C THR A 275 -29.15 -23.34 9.98
N GLY A 276 -28.13 -24.20 10.04
CA GLY A 276 -26.75 -23.77 10.29
C GLY A 276 -26.21 -22.86 9.19
N ARG A 277 -26.51 -23.16 7.92
CA ARG A 277 -26.14 -22.34 6.75
C ARG A 277 -26.74 -20.94 6.83
N CYS A 278 -28.05 -20.83 7.04
CA CYS A 278 -28.75 -19.55 7.13
C CYS A 278 -28.23 -18.66 8.28
N CYS A 279 -28.00 -19.25 9.46
CA CYS A 279 -27.41 -18.53 10.60
C CYS A 279 -26.01 -18.01 10.27
N LYS A 280 -25.14 -18.84 9.67
CA LYS A 280 -23.79 -18.44 9.26
C LYS A 280 -23.78 -17.30 8.26
N ILE A 281 -24.72 -17.29 7.29
CA ILE A 281 -24.85 -16.19 6.32
C ILE A 281 -25.14 -14.86 7.04
N LEU A 282 -26.10 -14.87 7.96
CA LEU A 282 -26.48 -13.67 8.72
C LEU A 282 -25.36 -13.21 9.67
N GLU A 283 -24.75 -14.13 10.41
CA GLU A 283 -23.62 -13.85 11.30
C GLU A 283 -22.45 -13.23 10.53
N CYS A 284 -22.14 -13.79 9.35
CA CYS A 284 -21.07 -13.32 8.49
C CYS A 284 -21.32 -11.87 8.02
N ILE A 285 -22.48 -11.57 7.42
CA ILE A 285 -22.71 -10.24 6.87
C ILE A 285 -22.83 -9.15 7.96
N VAL A 286 -23.41 -9.48 9.12
CA VAL A 286 -23.51 -8.56 10.26
C VAL A 286 -22.12 -8.26 10.81
N SER A 287 -21.33 -9.30 11.10
CA SER A 287 -19.99 -9.15 11.67
C SER A 287 -19.00 -8.51 10.70
N GLU A 288 -19.07 -8.80 9.39
CA GLU A 288 -18.27 -8.07 8.39
C GLU A 288 -18.63 -6.58 8.33
N THR A 289 -19.93 -6.23 8.46
CA THR A 289 -20.38 -4.84 8.47
C THR A 289 -19.89 -4.10 9.72
N GLU A 290 -19.86 -4.78 10.86
CA GLU A 290 -19.28 -4.25 12.10
C GLU A 290 -17.74 -4.13 12.01
N ASN A 291 -17.07 -5.14 11.46
CA ASN A 291 -15.63 -5.11 11.21
C ASN A 291 -15.24 -3.98 10.23
N LEU A 292 -16.11 -3.66 9.28
CA LEU A 292 -15.93 -2.52 8.37
C LEU A 292 -15.92 -1.19 9.12
N LYS A 293 -16.84 -1.00 10.09
CA LYS A 293 -16.81 0.15 11.02
C LYS A 293 -15.49 0.20 11.78
N LYS A 294 -15.10 -0.91 12.41
CA LYS A 294 -13.85 -1.00 13.18
C LYS A 294 -12.61 -0.68 12.33
N LEU A 295 -12.56 -1.19 11.09
CA LEU A 295 -11.48 -0.89 10.15
C LEU A 295 -11.46 0.57 9.72
N PHE A 296 -12.62 1.17 9.46
CA PHE A 296 -12.69 2.58 9.09
C PHE A 296 -12.11 3.48 10.20
N HIS A 297 -12.34 3.13 11.47
CA HIS A 297 -11.78 3.85 12.63
C HIS A 297 -10.29 3.66 12.86
N ASP A 298 -9.62 2.76 12.13
CA ASP A 298 -8.16 2.75 12.09
C ASP A 298 -7.67 4.11 11.57
N LYS A 299 -6.69 4.68 12.29
CA LYS A 299 -6.18 6.04 12.07
C LYS A 299 -5.86 6.32 10.59
N ASN A 300 -5.34 5.33 9.86
CA ASN A 300 -4.96 5.51 8.46
C ASN A 300 -6.15 5.79 7.53
N TYR A 301 -7.31 5.18 7.79
CA TYR A 301 -8.50 5.31 6.94
C TYR A 301 -9.22 6.63 7.20
N ILE A 302 -9.52 6.96 8.46
CA ILE A 302 -10.15 8.25 8.83
C ILE A 302 -9.30 9.42 8.36
N MET A 303 -7.99 9.37 8.61
CA MET A 303 -7.11 10.48 8.22
C MET A 303 -7.11 10.66 6.70
N THR A 304 -7.07 9.59 5.93
CA THR A 304 -7.12 9.70 4.46
C THR A 304 -8.45 10.28 3.96
N LEU A 305 -9.59 9.90 4.56
CA LEU A 305 -10.89 10.52 4.24
C LEU A 305 -10.86 12.02 4.49
N LYS A 306 -10.43 12.44 5.70
CA LYS A 306 -10.34 13.85 6.09
C LYS A 306 -9.43 14.64 5.16
N LEU A 307 -8.24 14.11 4.86
CA LEU A 307 -7.26 14.72 3.96
C LEU A 307 -7.87 14.93 2.56
N LYS A 308 -8.42 13.88 1.94
CA LYS A 308 -8.99 13.97 0.59
C LYS A 308 -10.20 14.89 0.52
N ARG A 309 -11.09 14.86 1.52
CA ARG A 309 -12.24 15.76 1.61
C ARG A 309 -11.78 17.22 1.67
N GLN A 310 -10.81 17.53 2.53
CA GLN A 310 -10.28 18.87 2.65
C GLN A 310 -9.65 19.34 1.33
N LEU A 311 -8.88 18.48 0.66
CA LEU A 311 -8.34 18.80 -0.67
C LEU A 311 -9.44 19.13 -1.68
N ILE A 312 -10.55 18.39 -1.70
CA ILE A 312 -11.67 18.65 -2.61
C ILE A 312 -12.34 20.01 -2.28
N MET A 313 -12.37 20.40 -1.00
CA MET A 313 -12.90 21.70 -0.57
C MET A 313 -11.95 22.86 -0.90
N ASP A 314 -10.65 22.67 -0.71
CA ASP A 314 -9.62 23.71 -0.93
C ASP A 314 -9.44 24.03 -2.42
N TYR A 315 -9.75 23.09 -3.32
CA TYR A 315 -9.59 23.23 -4.77
C TYR A 315 -10.92 23.00 -5.51
N PRO A 316 -11.81 24.01 -5.62
CA PRO A 316 -13.13 23.88 -6.24
C PRO A 316 -13.10 23.39 -7.69
N GLU A 317 -12.01 23.62 -8.41
CA GLU A 317 -11.77 23.09 -9.75
C GLU A 317 -11.80 21.56 -9.80
N LEU A 318 -11.59 20.85 -8.69
CA LEU A 318 -11.75 19.40 -8.62
C LEU A 318 -13.21 18.96 -8.78
N VAL A 319 -14.17 19.86 -8.58
CA VAL A 319 -15.62 19.58 -8.54
C VAL A 319 -16.37 20.31 -9.65
N TYR A 320 -16.00 21.54 -9.98
CA TYR A 320 -16.78 22.40 -10.86
C TYR A 320 -16.12 22.60 -12.22
N GLU A 321 -16.95 22.80 -13.25
CA GLU A 321 -16.53 23.27 -14.56
C GLU A 321 -15.93 24.69 -14.47
N LYS A 322 -15.12 25.08 -15.44
CA LYS A 322 -14.63 26.47 -15.53
C LYS A 322 -15.73 27.44 -15.96
N LYS A 323 -15.58 28.73 -15.62
CA LYS A 323 -16.49 29.79 -16.10
C LYS A 323 -16.42 29.92 -17.63
N PRO A 324 -17.56 30.19 -18.31
CA PRO A 324 -17.55 30.52 -19.74
C PRO A 324 -16.71 31.78 -20.02
N GLY A 325 -15.89 31.75 -21.07
CA GLY A 325 -15.03 32.87 -21.48
C GLY A 325 -14.04 32.42 -22.57
N SER A 326 -13.52 33.37 -23.37
CA SER A 326 -12.57 33.09 -24.44
C SER A 326 -11.14 32.90 -23.90
N GLY A 327 -10.42 31.90 -24.41
CA GLY A 327 -8.98 31.72 -24.22
C GLY A 327 -8.56 30.68 -23.16
N ARG A 328 -7.25 30.39 -23.12
CA ARG A 328 -6.59 29.54 -22.10
C ARG A 328 -6.53 30.19 -20.71
N GLU A 329 -6.97 31.46 -20.59
CA GLU A 329 -6.77 32.32 -19.41
C GLU A 329 -7.88 32.21 -18.35
N ASN A 330 -9.03 31.61 -18.65
CA ASN A 330 -10.13 31.51 -17.67
C ASN A 330 -10.17 30.14 -16.97
N TYR A 331 -9.20 29.86 -16.10
CA TYR A 331 -9.19 28.69 -15.20
C TYR A 331 -10.03 28.90 -13.92
N THR A 332 -10.86 29.94 -13.86
CA THR A 332 -11.69 30.21 -12.69
C THR A 332 -12.84 29.20 -12.62
N PRO A 333 -13.03 28.47 -11.50
CA PRO A 333 -14.14 27.53 -11.35
C PRO A 333 -15.49 28.25 -11.30
N ASN A 334 -16.49 27.66 -11.95
CA ASN A 334 -17.89 28.10 -11.94
C ASN A 334 -18.64 27.41 -10.81
N VAL A 335 -18.37 27.83 -9.57
CA VAL A 335 -18.91 27.18 -8.36
C VAL A 335 -20.44 27.24 -8.33
N GLY A 336 -21.08 26.07 -8.28
CA GLY A 336 -22.52 25.93 -8.11
C GLY A 336 -23.02 24.54 -8.52
N ALA A 337 -24.08 24.06 -7.88
CA ALA A 337 -24.61 22.69 -8.07
C ALA A 337 -25.00 22.36 -9.53
N LYS A 338 -25.25 23.37 -10.38
CA LYS A 338 -25.56 23.18 -11.82
C LYS A 338 -24.33 23.03 -12.71
N ASN A 339 -23.15 23.34 -12.19
CA ASN A 339 -21.89 23.40 -12.93
C ASN A 339 -20.89 22.34 -12.46
N ILE A 340 -21.41 21.23 -11.91
CA ILE A 340 -20.58 20.10 -11.48
C ILE A 340 -20.01 19.42 -12.71
N ARG A 341 -18.70 19.20 -12.72
CA ARG A 341 -18.02 18.55 -13.83
C ARG A 341 -18.39 17.08 -13.94
N TYR A 342 -18.46 16.57 -15.17
CA TYR A 342 -18.83 15.17 -15.44
C TYR A 342 -17.93 14.18 -14.69
N ASP A 343 -16.65 14.54 -14.55
CA ASP A 343 -15.56 13.76 -14.01
C ASP A 343 -15.09 14.23 -12.62
N ARG A 344 -15.99 14.86 -11.83
CA ARG A 344 -15.65 15.42 -10.51
C ARG A 344 -14.85 14.45 -9.63
N MET A 345 -13.90 14.98 -8.89
CA MET A 345 -13.22 14.20 -7.86
C MET A 345 -14.15 14.01 -6.66
N THR A 346 -14.02 12.84 -6.05
CA THR A 346 -14.60 12.50 -4.74
C THR A 346 -13.49 11.89 -3.90
N VAL A 347 -13.75 11.62 -2.62
CA VAL A 347 -12.78 10.97 -1.72
C VAL A 347 -12.30 9.59 -2.22
N ASN A 348 -13.01 9.00 -3.18
CA ASN A 348 -12.62 7.75 -3.85
C ASN A 348 -11.53 7.94 -4.93
N ALA A 349 -11.24 9.17 -5.35
CA ALA A 349 -10.18 9.45 -6.31
C ALA A 349 -8.81 9.06 -5.71
N THR A 350 -7.90 8.59 -6.56
CA THR A 350 -6.52 8.33 -6.15
C THR A 350 -5.81 9.66 -5.90
N SER A 351 -4.80 9.65 -5.05
CA SER A 351 -3.99 10.84 -4.75
C SER A 351 -3.37 11.40 -6.04
N ALA A 352 -2.88 10.53 -6.93
CA ALA A 352 -2.38 10.91 -8.25
C ALA A 352 -3.42 11.68 -9.10
N ARG A 353 -4.69 11.24 -9.12
CA ARG A 353 -5.75 11.93 -9.88
C ARG A 353 -6.12 13.28 -9.27
N ILE A 354 -6.22 13.36 -7.94
CA ILE A 354 -6.49 14.61 -7.22
C ILE A 354 -5.38 15.62 -7.54
N VAL A 355 -4.11 15.21 -7.44
CA VAL A 355 -2.95 16.07 -7.72
C VAL A 355 -2.90 16.52 -9.17
N SER A 356 -3.12 15.62 -10.12
CA SER A 356 -3.15 15.96 -11.54
C SER A 356 -4.17 17.05 -11.85
N ASN A 357 -5.36 16.97 -11.23
CA ASN A 357 -6.42 17.96 -11.43
C ASN A 357 -6.22 19.21 -10.56
N CYS A 358 -5.50 19.13 -9.45
CA CYS A 358 -5.13 20.31 -8.65
C CYS A 358 -4.10 21.18 -9.40
N LEU A 359 -3.11 20.56 -10.05
CA LEU A 359 -2.08 21.27 -10.79
C LEU A 359 -2.52 21.66 -12.21
N CYS A 360 -3.36 20.85 -12.86
CA CYS A 360 -3.90 21.15 -14.19
C CYS A 360 -5.37 20.69 -14.34
N PRO A 361 -6.34 21.47 -13.83
CA PRO A 361 -7.75 21.05 -13.74
C PRO A 361 -8.52 21.00 -15.06
N TYR A 362 -8.17 21.86 -16.03
CA TYR A 362 -8.97 22.12 -17.23
C TYR A 362 -8.19 21.97 -18.55
N GLY A 363 -7.01 21.34 -18.49
CA GLY A 363 -6.13 21.24 -19.65
C GLY A 363 -5.06 20.16 -19.48
N LYS A 364 -3.95 20.34 -20.21
CA LYS A 364 -2.75 19.50 -20.10
C LYS A 364 -1.54 20.41 -20.04
N LEU A 365 -0.60 20.09 -19.16
CA LEU A 365 0.71 20.71 -19.15
C LEU A 365 1.55 20.17 -20.32
N ARG A 366 2.52 20.97 -20.76
CA ARG A 366 3.48 20.60 -21.79
C ARG A 366 4.81 20.26 -21.13
N ASP A 367 5.27 19.03 -21.34
CA ASP A 367 6.60 18.58 -20.90
C ASP A 367 7.71 19.33 -21.64
N ALA A 368 8.94 19.19 -21.15
CA ALA A 368 10.13 19.53 -21.92
C ALA A 368 10.20 18.67 -23.20
N ASP A 369 10.66 19.26 -24.30
CA ASP A 369 10.74 18.56 -25.59
C ASP A 369 11.73 17.37 -25.53
N MET A 370 12.77 17.47 -24.69
CA MET A 370 13.82 16.47 -24.51
C MET A 370 14.35 16.48 -23.06
N VAL A 371 15.01 15.40 -22.64
CA VAL A 371 15.80 15.34 -21.41
C VAL A 371 16.95 16.35 -21.49
N SER A 372 17.13 17.13 -20.42
CA SER A 372 18.16 18.15 -20.31
C SER A 372 18.68 18.21 -18.87
N PHE A 373 19.99 18.34 -18.71
CA PHE A 373 20.59 18.52 -17.38
C PHE A 373 20.85 20.00 -17.04
N LEU A 374 20.21 20.93 -17.75
CA LEU A 374 20.25 22.36 -17.42
C LEU A 374 19.43 22.63 -16.15
N TYR A 375 20.08 23.24 -15.17
CA TYR A 375 19.50 23.54 -13.86
C TYR A 375 20.08 24.83 -13.26
N PRO A 376 19.26 25.64 -12.56
CA PRO A 376 17.80 25.59 -12.53
C PRO A 376 17.19 26.03 -13.89
N SER A 377 15.87 26.13 -14.02
CA SER A 377 15.24 26.69 -15.23
C SER A 377 15.75 28.12 -15.49
N ARG A 378 15.64 28.61 -16.72
CA ARG A 378 16.16 29.95 -17.08
C ARG A 378 15.51 31.06 -16.24
N ASP A 379 14.18 31.02 -16.08
CA ASP A 379 13.45 32.02 -15.31
C ASP A 379 13.80 31.89 -13.81
N LYS A 380 13.91 30.66 -13.30
CA LYS A 380 14.29 30.44 -11.90
C LYS A 380 15.72 30.87 -11.60
N ALA A 381 16.66 30.61 -12.49
CA ALA A 381 18.04 31.08 -12.42
C ALA A 381 18.07 32.62 -12.29
N GLY A 382 17.26 33.31 -13.11
CA GLY A 382 17.08 34.76 -13.03
C GLY A 382 16.49 35.23 -11.70
N GLN A 383 15.49 34.53 -11.16
CA GLN A 383 14.87 34.84 -9.85
C GLN A 383 15.84 34.65 -8.67
N LEU A 384 16.68 33.61 -8.73
CA LEU A 384 17.67 33.27 -7.71
C LEU A 384 18.96 34.10 -7.83
N GLY A 385 19.18 34.78 -8.96
CA GLY A 385 20.41 35.53 -9.23
C GLY A 385 21.62 34.63 -9.49
N VAL A 386 21.40 33.42 -10.03
CA VAL A 386 22.44 32.40 -10.25
C VAL A 386 22.50 32.01 -11.73
N PRO A 387 23.65 31.51 -12.24
CA PRO A 387 23.72 31.03 -13.61
C PRO A 387 22.97 29.70 -13.78
N GLN A 388 22.38 29.50 -14.96
CA GLN A 388 21.93 28.18 -15.38
C GLN A 388 23.15 27.35 -15.83
N VAL A 389 23.30 26.13 -15.30
CA VAL A 389 24.44 25.23 -15.58
C VAL A 389 23.96 23.86 -16.04
N ASN A 390 24.76 23.16 -16.84
CA ASN A 390 24.55 21.74 -17.09
C ASN A 390 25.16 20.93 -15.95
N VAL A 391 24.33 20.26 -15.15
CA VAL A 391 24.77 19.55 -13.95
C VAL A 391 25.75 18.43 -14.27
N LEU A 392 25.55 17.70 -15.38
CA LEU A 392 26.46 16.62 -15.77
C LEU A 392 27.83 17.16 -16.20
N ASP A 393 27.89 18.34 -16.81
CA ASP A 393 29.16 19.03 -17.13
C ASP A 393 29.89 19.48 -15.86
N GLU A 394 29.16 20.02 -14.88
CA GLU A 394 29.72 20.40 -13.58
C GLU A 394 30.28 19.21 -12.80
N ILE A 395 29.64 18.05 -12.92
CA ILE A 395 30.15 16.79 -12.37
C ILE A 395 31.42 16.33 -13.09
N TYR A 396 31.45 16.38 -14.41
CA TYR A 396 32.64 16.04 -15.17
C TYR A 396 33.83 16.97 -14.84
N LYS A 397 33.54 18.26 -14.67
CA LYS A 397 34.52 19.26 -14.21
C LYS A 397 35.06 18.92 -12.83
N PHE A 398 34.18 18.61 -11.86
CA PHE A 398 34.57 18.16 -10.52
C PHE A 398 35.50 16.92 -10.56
N ILE A 399 35.14 15.91 -11.36
CA ILE A 399 35.98 14.71 -11.54
C ILE A 399 37.37 15.08 -12.09
N LYS A 400 37.42 15.98 -13.08
CA LYS A 400 38.66 16.39 -13.73
C LYS A 400 39.55 17.24 -12.82
N GLU A 401 38.97 18.16 -12.07
CA GLU A 401 39.69 19.18 -11.30
C GLU A 401 40.02 18.71 -9.88
N GLU A 402 39.14 17.95 -9.22
CA GLU A 402 39.32 17.55 -7.82
C GLU A 402 39.77 16.09 -7.65
N MET A 403 39.29 15.17 -8.49
CA MET A 403 39.57 13.73 -8.32
C MET A 403 40.79 13.27 -9.13
N ARG A 404 40.88 13.64 -10.41
CA ARG A 404 41.94 13.18 -11.31
C ARG A 404 43.37 13.49 -10.80
N PRO A 405 43.66 14.65 -10.16
CA PRO A 405 44.99 14.92 -9.62
C PRO A 405 45.42 13.98 -8.48
N LEU A 406 44.48 13.29 -7.83
CA LEU A 406 44.76 12.38 -6.71
C LEU A 406 45.13 10.96 -7.16
N VAL A 407 44.88 10.59 -8.43
CA VAL A 407 45.06 9.23 -8.92
C VAL A 407 46.54 8.85 -9.03
N ARG A 408 46.96 7.86 -8.25
CA ARG A 408 48.35 7.36 -8.22
C ARG A 408 48.50 5.92 -8.71
N ASP A 409 47.46 5.10 -8.59
CA ASP A 409 47.52 3.67 -8.87
C ASP A 409 46.27 3.16 -9.61
N TRP A 410 46.13 1.83 -9.66
CA TRP A 410 45.07 1.18 -10.42
C TRP A 410 43.68 1.39 -9.83
N GLN A 411 43.55 1.57 -8.50
CA GLN A 411 42.26 1.80 -7.86
C GLN A 411 41.69 3.15 -8.28
N GLY A 412 42.51 4.21 -8.22
CA GLY A 412 42.11 5.53 -8.70
C GLY A 412 41.74 5.53 -10.19
N ARG A 413 42.47 4.77 -11.03
CA ARG A 413 42.15 4.60 -12.46
C ARG A 413 40.82 3.86 -12.67
N ASP A 414 40.53 2.84 -11.87
CA ASP A 414 39.28 2.08 -11.94
C ASP A 414 38.06 2.94 -11.56
N ILE A 415 38.18 3.76 -10.50
CA ILE A 415 37.15 4.76 -10.13
C ILE A 415 36.86 5.69 -11.31
N LEU A 416 37.90 6.31 -11.90
CA LEU A 416 37.72 7.24 -13.02
C LEU A 416 37.09 6.56 -14.25
N GLN A 417 37.45 5.30 -14.53
CA GLN A 417 36.86 4.53 -15.63
C GLN A 417 35.38 4.27 -15.39
N LYS A 418 34.98 3.88 -14.18
CA LYS A 418 33.58 3.66 -13.81
C LYS A 418 32.77 4.95 -13.82
N LEU A 419 33.35 6.07 -13.38
CA LEU A 419 32.72 7.39 -13.48
C LEU A 419 32.56 7.83 -14.93
N LYS A 420 33.52 7.51 -15.81
CA LYS A 420 33.36 7.73 -17.26
C LYS A 420 32.20 6.93 -17.81
N GLU A 421 32.07 5.65 -17.46
CA GLU A 421 30.92 4.82 -17.86
C GLU A 421 29.59 5.42 -17.39
N MET A 422 29.53 5.95 -16.17
CA MET A 422 28.35 6.67 -15.65
C MET A 422 28.05 7.95 -16.43
N VAL A 423 29.06 8.78 -16.70
CA VAL A 423 28.89 10.01 -17.48
C VAL A 423 28.43 9.70 -18.90
N ASP A 424 29.01 8.69 -19.56
CA ASP A 424 28.62 8.27 -20.90
C ASP A 424 27.17 7.75 -20.92
N MET A 425 26.76 7.00 -19.89
CA MET A 425 25.39 6.51 -19.73
C MET A 425 24.38 7.66 -19.65
N PHE A 426 24.58 8.63 -18.76
CA PHE A 426 23.65 9.76 -18.65
C PHE A 426 23.73 10.70 -19.86
N ARG A 427 24.92 10.90 -20.44
CA ARG A 427 25.06 11.71 -21.66
C ARG A 427 24.31 11.09 -22.84
N SER A 428 24.25 9.76 -22.91
CA SER A 428 23.58 9.06 -24.01
C SER A 428 22.08 9.36 -24.12
N ILE A 429 21.45 9.85 -23.04
CA ILE A 429 20.02 10.17 -22.99
C ILE A 429 19.71 11.68 -23.03
N GLU A 430 20.71 12.53 -22.86
CA GLU A 430 20.54 13.99 -22.98
C GLU A 430 20.18 14.36 -24.43
N GLY A 431 19.19 15.24 -24.60
CA GLY A 431 18.68 15.61 -25.93
C GLY A 431 17.78 14.55 -26.57
N ARG A 432 17.30 13.56 -25.82
CA ARG A 432 16.31 12.57 -26.27
C ARG A 432 14.93 12.80 -25.65
N ASN A 433 13.89 12.34 -26.32
CA ASN A 433 12.50 12.48 -25.87
C ASN A 433 11.93 11.12 -25.45
N PHE A 434 11.50 11.02 -24.19
CA PHE A 434 10.83 9.87 -23.59
C PHE A 434 9.39 10.19 -23.14
N ASN A 435 8.84 11.34 -23.55
CA ASN A 435 7.45 11.71 -23.30
C ASN A 435 6.47 11.07 -24.30
N ASP A 436 6.94 10.71 -25.51
CA ASP A 436 6.12 10.14 -26.58
C ASP A 436 5.98 8.61 -26.55
N THR A 437 6.24 7.98 -25.39
CA THR A 437 6.28 6.52 -25.18
C THR A 437 4.98 5.75 -25.51
N LEU A 438 3.91 6.45 -25.91
CA LEU A 438 2.68 5.87 -26.43
C LEU A 438 2.75 5.48 -27.92
N ALA A 439 3.69 6.04 -28.69
CA ALA A 439 3.92 5.63 -30.06
C ALA A 439 4.76 4.35 -30.10
N SER A 440 4.40 3.40 -30.97
CA SER A 440 5.10 2.10 -31.07
C SER A 440 6.58 2.20 -31.45
N ALA A 441 7.00 3.34 -32.02
CA ALA A 441 8.36 3.63 -32.44
C ALA A 441 9.14 4.53 -31.45
N ALA A 442 8.54 4.91 -30.32
CA ALA A 442 9.19 5.81 -29.36
C ALA A 442 10.35 5.11 -28.64
N GLU A 443 11.41 5.88 -28.38
CA GLU A 443 12.55 5.42 -27.60
C GLU A 443 12.13 5.10 -26.16
N LYS A 444 12.72 4.03 -25.59
CA LYS A 444 12.47 3.61 -24.21
C LYS A 444 13.71 3.84 -23.37
N LEU A 445 13.51 4.40 -22.18
CA LEU A 445 14.60 4.66 -21.22
C LEU A 445 15.37 3.37 -20.86
N ASP A 446 14.66 2.24 -20.78
CA ASP A 446 15.23 0.92 -20.47
C ASP A 446 16.35 0.49 -21.43
N TRP A 447 16.35 0.96 -22.69
CA TRP A 447 17.41 0.66 -23.65
C TRP A 447 18.77 1.26 -23.27
N TYR A 448 18.75 2.27 -22.41
CA TYR A 448 19.93 2.99 -21.92
C TYR A 448 20.22 2.67 -20.45
N SER A 449 19.35 1.91 -19.78
CA SER A 449 19.45 1.64 -18.35
C SER A 449 20.54 0.61 -18.07
N ARG A 450 21.49 0.99 -17.21
CA ARG A 450 22.49 0.10 -16.60
C ARG A 450 22.65 0.43 -15.13
N LYS A 451 23.15 -0.52 -14.35
CA LYS A 451 23.62 -0.32 -12.98
C LYS A 451 25.13 -0.24 -12.94
N ILE A 452 25.65 0.89 -12.47
CA ILE A 452 27.10 1.15 -12.41
C ILE A 452 27.50 1.42 -10.96
N ASN A 453 28.31 0.51 -10.41
CA ASN A 453 28.83 0.57 -9.06
C ASN A 453 30.22 1.23 -9.07
N VAL A 454 30.35 2.28 -8.27
CA VAL A 454 31.54 3.13 -8.15
C VAL A 454 31.92 3.25 -6.67
N PRO A 455 33.14 2.85 -6.26
CA PRO A 455 33.66 3.22 -4.95
C PRO A 455 33.72 4.74 -4.80
N TYR A 456 33.45 5.27 -3.61
CA TYR A 456 33.86 6.64 -3.33
C TYR A 456 35.40 6.71 -3.31
N MET A 457 35.94 7.80 -3.83
CA MET A 457 37.38 8.08 -3.76
C MET A 457 37.73 8.70 -2.41
N ASN A 458 38.72 8.14 -1.71
CA ASN A 458 39.23 8.69 -0.47
C ASN A 458 40.28 9.81 -0.73
N GLN A 459 40.83 10.40 0.34
CA GLN A 459 41.81 11.48 0.26
C GLN A 459 43.09 11.10 -0.51
N GLU A 460 43.46 9.81 -0.50
CA GLU A 460 44.65 9.27 -1.17
C GLU A 460 44.41 8.92 -2.65
N GLY A 461 43.20 9.13 -3.17
CA GLY A 461 42.85 8.81 -4.56
C GLY A 461 42.57 7.32 -4.80
N ARG A 462 42.25 6.56 -3.74
CA ARG A 462 41.98 5.11 -3.72
C ARG A 462 40.53 4.83 -3.34
N TYR A 463 40.15 3.55 -3.29
CA TYR A 463 38.82 3.14 -2.81
C TYR A 463 38.66 3.51 -1.33
N SER A 464 37.56 4.16 -0.97
CA SER A 464 37.10 4.21 0.42
C SER A 464 36.47 2.88 0.84
N GLY A 465 35.96 2.75 2.07
CA GLY A 465 35.18 1.59 2.50
C GLY A 465 33.73 1.58 1.97
N CYS A 466 33.35 2.54 1.14
CA CYS A 466 31.97 2.76 0.71
C CYS A 466 31.85 2.88 -0.82
N TYR A 467 30.67 2.57 -1.34
CA TYR A 467 30.38 2.66 -2.76
C TYR A 467 28.97 3.17 -3.03
N VAL A 468 28.75 3.54 -4.28
CA VAL A 468 27.44 3.95 -4.78
C VAL A 468 27.10 3.21 -6.08
N THR A 469 25.81 3.04 -6.33
CA THR A 469 25.24 2.44 -7.54
C THR A 469 24.41 3.50 -8.24
N PHE A 470 24.81 3.88 -9.45
CA PHE A 470 24.04 4.73 -10.35
C PHE A 470 23.10 3.90 -11.20
N SER A 471 21.89 4.40 -11.43
CA SER A 471 20.92 3.82 -12.37
C SER A 471 19.98 4.88 -12.92
N MET A 472 19.15 4.54 -13.92
CA MET A 472 18.08 5.44 -14.37
C MET A 472 16.99 5.65 -13.30
N GLY A 473 16.88 4.76 -12.32
CA GLY A 473 15.88 4.81 -11.26
C GLY A 473 16.29 5.65 -10.04
N GLY A 474 17.58 5.74 -9.75
CA GLY A 474 18.09 6.39 -8.54
C GLY A 474 19.50 5.99 -8.16
N LEU A 475 20.01 6.65 -7.13
CA LEU A 475 21.31 6.47 -6.50
C LEU A 475 21.14 5.67 -5.20
N HIS A 476 21.92 4.60 -5.03
CA HIS A 476 21.94 3.80 -3.80
C HIS A 476 23.38 3.44 -3.41
N GLY A 477 23.74 3.60 -2.15
CA GLY A 477 25.09 3.31 -1.65
C GLY A 477 25.09 2.59 -0.31
N ALA A 478 26.20 1.92 -0.03
CA ALA A 478 26.44 1.17 1.19
C ALA A 478 27.95 1.02 1.46
N GLN A 479 28.28 0.60 2.68
CA GLN A 479 29.63 0.15 3.03
C GLN A 479 29.89 -1.26 2.48
N TYR A 480 31.16 -1.62 2.30
CA TYR A 480 31.61 -2.99 2.07
C TYR A 480 32.77 -3.33 3.02
N ASN A 481 33.06 -4.63 3.19
CA ASN A 481 34.19 -5.09 4.00
C ASN A 481 35.51 -4.85 3.25
N LYS A 482 36.06 -3.63 3.42
CA LYS A 482 37.30 -3.20 2.78
C LYS A 482 38.51 -4.00 3.24
N GLU A 483 38.62 -4.29 4.54
CA GLU A 483 39.74 -5.05 5.10
C GLU A 483 39.85 -6.43 4.46
N LYS A 484 38.73 -7.16 4.37
CA LYS A 484 38.67 -8.46 3.70
C LYS A 484 39.03 -8.37 2.22
N PHE A 485 38.52 -7.35 1.52
CA PHE A 485 38.84 -7.16 0.11
C PHE A 485 40.34 -6.87 -0.10
N GLU A 486 40.94 -6.01 0.71
CA GLU A 486 42.36 -5.68 0.63
C GLU A 486 43.26 -6.87 1.01
N GLN A 487 42.85 -7.67 2.00
CA GLN A 487 43.53 -8.92 2.35
C GLN A 487 43.52 -9.91 1.20
N GLU A 488 42.35 -10.23 0.62
CA GLU A 488 42.25 -11.18 -0.50
C GLU A 488 43.00 -10.66 -1.75
N LEU A 489 42.98 -9.34 -1.98
CA LEU A 489 43.74 -8.70 -3.05
C LEU A 489 45.25 -8.86 -2.84
N HIS A 490 45.73 -8.74 -1.60
CA HIS A 490 47.13 -8.95 -1.24
C HIS A 490 47.54 -10.43 -1.40
N GLU A 491 46.72 -11.35 -0.92
CA GLU A 491 46.97 -12.80 -0.94
C GLU A 491 46.92 -13.41 -2.35
N SER A 492 45.96 -12.98 -3.18
CA SER A 492 45.78 -13.55 -4.52
C SER A 492 46.86 -13.13 -5.52
N GLY A 493 47.52 -11.99 -5.30
CA GLY A 493 48.45 -11.39 -6.25
C GLY A 493 47.81 -11.03 -7.61
N GLN A 494 46.48 -11.13 -7.74
CA GLN A 494 45.71 -10.90 -8.95
C GLN A 494 44.64 -9.82 -8.72
N LYS A 495 44.13 -9.22 -9.79
CA LYS A 495 43.03 -8.25 -9.70
C LYS A 495 41.73 -9.01 -9.36
N ILE A 496 41.23 -8.84 -8.14
CA ILE A 496 39.88 -9.27 -7.76
C ILE A 496 38.88 -8.17 -8.10
N GLU A 497 37.79 -8.51 -8.79
CA GLU A 497 36.73 -7.56 -9.09
C GLU A 497 35.77 -7.40 -7.91
N LEU A 498 35.78 -6.22 -7.27
CA LEU A 498 34.82 -5.86 -6.21
C LEU A 498 33.37 -5.80 -6.72
N PHE A 499 33.20 -5.42 -7.99
CA PHE A 499 31.90 -5.29 -8.66
C PHE A 499 31.86 -6.07 -9.97
N PRO A 500 31.69 -7.40 -9.94
CA PRO A 500 31.58 -8.20 -11.15
C PRO A 500 30.40 -7.76 -12.03
N LYS A 501 30.57 -7.88 -13.35
CA LYS A 501 29.52 -7.61 -14.35
C LYS A 501 28.64 -8.84 -14.58
N ASP A 502 27.33 -8.64 -14.69
CA ASP A 502 26.38 -9.65 -15.12
C ASP A 502 26.25 -9.72 -16.66
N ALA A 503 25.36 -10.59 -17.15
CA ALA A 503 25.14 -10.79 -18.58
C ALA A 503 24.58 -9.54 -19.31
N ASN A 504 23.97 -8.60 -18.58
CA ASN A 504 23.45 -7.34 -19.12
C ASN A 504 24.50 -6.20 -19.04
N GLY A 505 25.66 -6.49 -18.43
CA GLY A 505 26.70 -5.50 -18.15
C GLY A 505 26.44 -4.67 -16.90
N ASP A 506 25.41 -5.01 -16.10
CA ASP A 506 25.17 -4.40 -14.79
C ASP A 506 26.25 -4.87 -13.82
N THR A 507 26.74 -3.97 -12.98
CA THR A 507 27.65 -4.32 -11.89
C THR A 507 26.88 -4.45 -10.57
N SER A 508 27.39 -5.25 -9.64
CA SER A 508 26.88 -5.33 -8.26
C SER A 508 27.98 -5.71 -7.29
N LEU A 509 27.86 -5.36 -6.01
CA LEU A 509 28.83 -5.77 -4.98
C LEU A 509 28.86 -7.29 -4.87
N ASP A 510 30.05 -7.88 -4.89
CA ASP A 510 30.21 -9.30 -4.54
C ASP A 510 29.76 -9.53 -3.09
N LYS A 511 28.77 -10.42 -2.92
CA LYS A 511 28.12 -10.70 -1.63
C LYS A 511 29.09 -11.07 -0.51
N ARG A 512 30.29 -11.57 -0.84
CA ARG A 512 31.32 -11.94 0.14
C ARG A 512 31.91 -10.73 0.89
N TYR A 513 31.74 -9.52 0.35
CA TYR A 513 32.18 -8.27 0.97
C TYR A 513 31.00 -7.43 1.50
N ALA A 514 29.77 -7.95 1.47
CA ALA A 514 28.64 -7.25 2.07
C ALA A 514 28.82 -7.13 3.60
N VAL A 515 28.47 -5.96 4.15
CA VAL A 515 28.60 -5.67 5.57
C VAL A 515 27.40 -4.84 6.04
N THR A 516 26.97 -5.08 7.28
CA THR A 516 26.07 -4.20 8.03
C THR A 516 26.90 -3.16 8.76
N SER A 517 26.72 -1.90 8.39
CA SER A 517 27.30 -0.74 9.07
C SER A 517 26.51 -0.40 10.32
N PHE A 518 27.18 0.09 11.34
CA PHE A 518 26.52 0.64 12.53
C PHE A 518 27.36 1.69 13.22
N GLY A 519 26.70 2.58 13.98
CA GLY A 519 27.35 3.60 14.80
C GLY A 519 26.73 4.98 14.64
N ASN A 520 27.37 5.99 15.23
CA ASN A 520 27.00 7.38 15.04
C ASN A 520 27.34 7.79 13.61
N ALA A 521 26.36 8.37 12.92
CA ALA A 521 26.53 8.97 11.61
C ALA A 521 25.86 10.34 11.60
N ASN A 522 26.44 11.26 10.84
CA ASN A 522 25.68 12.39 10.37
C ASN A 522 24.67 11.87 9.34
N HIS A 523 23.42 12.30 9.44
CA HIS A 523 22.37 12.07 8.46
C HIS A 523 22.05 13.40 7.78
N GLU A 524 22.32 13.43 6.48
CA GLU A 524 22.19 14.60 5.64
C GLU A 524 20.84 14.53 4.95
N ASP A 525 19.78 14.94 5.67
CA ASP A 525 18.40 14.90 5.18
C ASP A 525 18.12 16.09 4.26
N PHE A 526 17.74 15.80 3.01
CA PHE A 526 17.51 16.82 2.00
C PHE A 526 16.05 17.28 2.05
N ILE A 527 15.83 18.54 2.42
CA ILE A 527 14.49 19.04 2.74
C ILE A 527 13.62 19.07 1.48
N SER A 528 12.68 18.12 1.37
CA SER A 528 11.73 18.01 0.24
C SER A 528 12.44 17.96 -1.12
N TYR A 529 13.52 17.18 -1.22
CA TYR A 529 14.50 17.25 -2.31
C TYR A 529 13.90 17.32 -3.71
N TYR A 530 13.19 16.27 -4.14
CA TYR A 530 12.59 16.23 -5.48
C TYR A 530 11.56 17.33 -5.70
N THR A 531 10.84 17.73 -4.66
CA THR A 531 9.89 18.85 -4.75
C THR A 531 10.60 20.15 -5.08
N ILE A 532 11.72 20.44 -4.42
CA ILE A 532 12.48 21.66 -4.70
C ILE A 532 13.13 21.60 -6.08
N LEU A 533 13.71 20.45 -6.47
CA LEU A 533 14.25 20.29 -7.82
C LEU A 533 13.17 20.56 -8.89
N LEU A 534 11.95 20.03 -8.70
CA LEU A 534 10.83 20.28 -9.61
C LEU A 534 10.34 21.74 -9.62
N CYS A 535 10.34 22.41 -8.45
CA CYS A 535 10.06 23.86 -8.39
C CYS A 535 11.15 24.65 -9.13
N ASN A 536 12.41 24.26 -8.97
CA ASN A 536 13.55 24.93 -9.59
C ASN A 536 13.61 24.69 -11.11
N MET A 537 13.04 23.59 -11.58
CA MET A 537 12.85 23.28 -13.00
C MET A 537 11.52 23.83 -13.56
N GLU A 538 10.68 24.47 -12.72
CA GLU A 538 9.33 24.94 -13.04
C GLU A 538 8.46 23.86 -13.72
N ALA A 539 8.63 22.60 -13.28
CA ALA A 539 8.09 21.43 -13.98
C ALA A 539 6.55 21.40 -14.06
N PHE A 540 5.86 22.11 -13.17
CA PHE A 540 4.38 22.15 -13.12
C PHE A 540 3.80 23.56 -13.29
N LYS A 541 4.59 24.52 -13.78
CA LYS A 541 4.12 25.88 -14.06
C LYS A 541 2.97 25.82 -15.07
N ASN A 542 1.83 26.38 -14.70
CA ASN A 542 0.61 26.33 -15.48
C ASN A 542 0.17 27.76 -15.87
N GLU A 543 0.42 28.13 -17.12
CA GLU A 543 0.05 29.45 -17.66
C GLU A 543 -1.45 29.76 -17.50
N GLY A 544 -2.32 28.75 -17.57
CA GLY A 544 -3.76 28.93 -17.42
C GLY A 544 -4.16 29.35 -16.00
N ILE A 545 -3.39 28.96 -14.99
CA ILE A 545 -3.57 29.39 -13.59
C ILE A 545 -2.89 30.76 -13.36
N GLY A 546 -1.87 31.08 -14.14
CA GLY A 546 -1.14 32.36 -14.09
C GLY A 546 0.04 32.40 -13.11
N TYR A 547 0.31 31.32 -12.38
CA TYR A 547 1.45 31.21 -11.45
C TYR A 547 1.86 29.74 -11.21
N ASP A 548 3.02 29.51 -10.58
CA ASP A 548 3.47 28.17 -10.18
C ASP A 548 2.76 27.72 -8.89
N ARG A 549 1.66 27.00 -9.05
CA ARG A 549 0.89 26.43 -7.94
C ARG A 549 1.66 25.36 -7.16
N TYR A 550 2.55 24.62 -7.81
CA TYR A 550 3.33 23.60 -7.12
C TYR A 550 4.29 24.26 -6.12
N GLU A 551 4.94 25.35 -6.52
CA GLU A 551 5.77 26.16 -5.62
C GLU A 551 4.95 26.85 -4.52
N GLU A 552 3.74 27.37 -4.82
CA GLU A 552 2.84 27.94 -3.80
C GLU A 552 2.48 26.91 -2.72
N ILE A 553 2.15 25.68 -3.13
CA ILE A 553 1.81 24.58 -2.21
C ILE A 553 3.02 24.20 -1.37
N PHE A 554 4.22 24.17 -1.95
CA PHE A 554 5.46 23.95 -1.20
C PHE A 554 5.69 25.02 -0.13
N ARG A 555 5.58 26.31 -0.49
CA ARG A 555 5.70 27.42 0.48
C ARG A 555 4.66 27.32 1.59
N SER A 556 3.43 26.95 1.23
CA SER A 556 2.34 26.72 2.20
C SER A 556 2.66 25.58 3.16
N LYS A 557 3.24 24.46 2.68
CA LYS A 557 3.70 23.35 3.52
C LYS A 557 4.71 23.84 4.57
N VAL A 558 5.69 24.66 4.16
CA VAL A 558 6.73 25.19 5.04
C VAL A 558 6.13 26.08 6.14
N GLU A 559 5.21 26.98 5.79
CA GLU A 559 4.53 27.83 6.76
C GLU A 559 3.64 27.03 7.73
N LEU A 560 2.88 26.05 7.22
CA LEU A 560 2.06 25.17 8.05
C LEU A 560 2.92 24.32 9.01
N GLU A 561 4.11 23.91 8.58
CA GLU A 561 5.06 23.19 9.44
C GLU A 561 5.58 24.05 10.60
N LYS A 562 5.74 25.37 10.41
CA LYS A 562 6.05 26.31 11.49
C LYS A 562 4.87 26.44 12.44
N LEU A 563 3.67 26.69 11.90
CA LEU A 563 2.45 26.90 12.69
C LEU A 563 2.06 25.68 13.52
N MET A 564 2.21 24.45 13.00
CA MET A 564 1.89 23.24 13.78
C MET A 564 2.83 23.02 14.98
N LYS A 565 4.04 23.61 14.96
CA LYS A 565 5.04 23.51 16.02
C LYS A 565 5.01 24.71 16.99
N ASP A 566 4.26 25.77 16.69
CA ASP A 566 4.18 26.98 17.51
C ASP A 566 3.36 26.73 18.80
N LYS A 567 4.06 26.67 19.93
CA LYS A 567 3.49 26.42 21.25
C LYS A 567 2.55 27.53 21.76
N ASN A 568 2.53 28.71 21.10
CA ASN A 568 1.60 29.79 21.44
C ASN A 568 0.17 29.55 20.91
N LEU A 569 0.00 28.58 20.01
CA LEU A 569 -1.30 28.20 19.46
C LEU A 569 -1.96 27.10 20.30
N SER A 570 -3.31 27.10 20.31
CA SER A 570 -4.06 26.04 20.96
C SER A 570 -3.76 24.68 20.33
N GLU A 571 -3.88 23.59 21.09
CA GLU A 571 -3.74 22.23 20.56
C GLU A 571 -4.67 21.97 19.37
N GLY A 572 -5.89 22.50 19.42
CA GLY A 572 -6.83 22.43 18.32
C GLY A 572 -6.34 23.07 17.01
N GLN A 573 -5.77 24.27 17.11
CA GLN A 573 -5.18 24.95 15.95
C GLN A 573 -3.96 24.20 15.42
N ARG A 574 -3.08 23.70 16.30
CA ARG A 574 -1.91 22.90 15.89
C ARG A 574 -2.33 21.62 15.18
N ASN A 575 -3.39 20.96 15.63
CA ASN A 575 -3.95 19.78 14.98
C ASN A 575 -4.52 20.09 13.59
N LEU A 576 -5.23 21.21 13.44
CA LEU A 576 -5.69 21.68 12.12
C LEU A 576 -4.51 21.90 11.17
N TYR A 577 -3.49 22.66 11.60
CA TYR A 577 -2.32 22.93 10.77
C TYR A 577 -1.54 21.66 10.41
N SER A 578 -1.47 20.68 11.32
CA SER A 578 -0.89 19.36 11.06
C SER A 578 -1.58 18.67 9.87
N VAL A 579 -2.91 18.66 9.83
CA VAL A 579 -3.64 18.02 8.71
C VAL A 579 -3.51 18.81 7.41
N MET A 580 -3.56 20.13 7.47
CA MET A 580 -3.30 20.96 6.29
C MET A 580 -1.87 20.76 5.74
N ARG A 581 -0.88 20.57 6.63
CA ARG A 581 0.49 20.25 6.25
C ARG A 581 0.57 18.89 5.57
N GLU A 582 -0.14 17.88 6.08
CA GLU A 582 -0.20 16.57 5.42
C GLU A 582 -0.91 16.63 4.06
N ASN A 583 -1.93 17.47 3.88
CA ASN A 583 -2.56 17.71 2.56
C ASN A 583 -1.56 18.22 1.53
N THR A 584 -0.81 19.27 1.89
CA THR A 584 0.19 19.85 0.98
C THR A 584 1.31 18.83 0.70
N LYS A 585 1.78 18.10 1.71
CA LYS A 585 2.76 17.02 1.53
C LYS A 585 2.27 15.92 0.59
N LEU A 586 1.01 15.50 0.69
CA LEU A 586 0.41 14.50 -0.20
C LEU A 586 0.43 14.97 -1.66
N ILE A 587 0.12 16.25 -1.91
CA ILE A 587 0.18 16.82 -3.25
C ILE A 587 1.59 16.75 -3.81
N LEU A 588 2.55 17.25 -3.04
CA LEU A 588 3.94 17.40 -3.47
C LEU A 588 4.59 16.04 -3.76
N THR A 589 4.36 15.05 -2.89
CA THR A 589 4.92 13.69 -3.02
C THR A 589 4.28 12.88 -4.14
N SER A 590 2.99 13.06 -4.41
CA SER A 590 2.30 12.29 -5.45
C SER A 590 2.50 12.85 -6.85
N ALA A 591 2.89 14.12 -6.98
CA ALA A 591 3.01 14.80 -8.27
C ALA A 591 4.03 14.16 -9.20
N SER A 592 5.23 13.82 -8.70
CA SER A 592 6.28 13.20 -9.52
C SER A 592 5.86 11.84 -10.09
N GLY A 593 5.20 11.01 -9.28
CA GLY A 593 4.66 9.72 -9.72
C GLY A 593 3.45 9.85 -10.66
N ALA A 594 2.63 10.89 -10.51
CA ALA A 594 1.53 11.17 -11.43
C ALA A 594 1.99 11.76 -12.77
N ALA A 595 3.19 12.34 -12.79
CA ALA A 595 3.82 12.92 -13.97
C ALA A 595 4.66 11.91 -14.78
N ASP A 596 5.21 10.88 -14.13
CA ASP A 596 5.99 9.80 -14.77
C ASP A 596 5.12 8.58 -15.07
N VAL A 597 4.40 8.62 -16.18
CA VAL A 597 3.40 7.61 -16.54
C VAL A 597 3.43 7.25 -18.02
N ASN A 598 3.10 5.99 -18.32
CA ASN A 598 2.99 5.45 -19.68
C ASN A 598 1.57 5.58 -20.28
N TYR A 599 0.78 6.52 -19.79
CA TYR A 599 -0.57 6.84 -20.27
C TYR A 599 -0.78 8.35 -20.30
N ASN A 600 -1.84 8.81 -20.97
CA ASN A 600 -2.14 10.24 -21.02
C ASN A 600 -2.68 10.75 -19.66
N SER A 601 -1.97 11.67 -19.01
CA SER A 601 -2.45 12.44 -17.86
C SER A 601 -2.35 13.95 -18.16
N SER A 602 -3.01 14.79 -17.34
CA SER A 602 -2.95 16.25 -17.50
C SER A 602 -1.61 16.86 -17.09
N ILE A 603 -0.78 16.11 -16.38
CA ILE A 603 0.51 16.57 -15.85
C ILE A 603 1.66 15.61 -16.22
N ARG A 604 1.54 14.87 -17.32
CA ARG A 604 2.60 13.95 -17.77
C ARG A 604 3.82 14.75 -18.20
N MET A 605 4.94 14.55 -17.50
CA MET A 605 6.19 15.29 -17.70
C MET A 605 7.42 14.35 -17.68
N ASN A 606 7.40 13.25 -18.43
CA ASN A 606 8.43 12.20 -18.37
C ASN A 606 9.85 12.76 -18.55
N ASN A 607 10.08 13.66 -19.52
CA ASN A 607 11.41 14.23 -19.78
C ASN A 607 11.90 15.07 -18.58
N GLN A 608 11.03 15.91 -18.02
CA GLN A 608 11.34 16.67 -16.80
C GLN A 608 11.59 15.76 -15.59
N ILE A 609 10.78 14.71 -15.39
CA ILE A 609 10.96 13.79 -14.26
C ILE A 609 12.26 12.99 -14.39
N ILE A 610 12.60 12.49 -15.59
CA ILE A 610 13.88 11.81 -15.85
C ILE A 610 15.05 12.76 -15.59
N SER A 611 14.98 13.98 -16.12
CA SER A 611 16.00 15.02 -15.91
C SER A 611 16.21 15.30 -14.42
N MET A 612 15.10 15.53 -13.69
CA MET A 612 15.11 15.77 -12.26
C MET A 612 15.73 14.61 -11.46
N ARG A 613 15.38 13.35 -11.79
CA ARG A 613 15.95 12.17 -11.11
C ARG A 613 17.47 12.13 -11.27
N ILE A 614 17.96 12.33 -12.49
CA ILE A 614 19.40 12.26 -12.79
C ILE A 614 20.14 13.43 -12.15
N ILE A 615 19.63 14.65 -12.28
CA ILE A 615 20.16 15.83 -11.59
C ILE A 615 20.25 15.57 -10.08
N GLY A 616 19.19 15.01 -9.49
CA GLY A 616 19.15 14.64 -8.09
C GLY A 616 20.26 13.66 -7.71
N GLN A 617 20.45 12.57 -8.47
CA GLN A 617 21.51 11.60 -8.23
C GLN A 617 22.92 12.22 -8.31
N LEU A 618 23.14 13.08 -9.31
CA LEU A 618 24.43 13.72 -9.55
C LEU A 618 24.83 14.64 -8.39
N PHE A 619 23.89 15.45 -7.89
CA PHE A 619 24.13 16.31 -6.74
C PHE A 619 24.38 15.52 -5.46
N THR A 620 23.58 14.49 -5.18
CA THR A 620 23.75 13.65 -3.98
C THR A 620 25.10 12.94 -3.98
N TRP A 621 25.51 12.38 -5.12
CA TRP A 621 26.84 11.78 -5.25
C TRP A 621 27.96 12.80 -5.06
N ARG A 622 27.82 14.01 -5.63
CA ARG A 622 28.84 15.06 -5.50
C ARG A 622 29.09 15.40 -4.03
N ILE A 623 28.02 15.54 -3.24
CA ILE A 623 28.12 15.83 -1.79
C ILE A 623 28.87 14.69 -1.09
N GLY A 624 28.42 13.44 -1.26
CA GLY A 624 29.08 12.27 -0.67
C GLY A 624 30.54 12.13 -1.08
N GLN A 625 30.85 12.37 -2.35
CA GLN A 625 32.22 12.32 -2.86
C GLN A 625 33.08 13.47 -2.33
N ALA A 626 32.54 14.68 -2.18
CA ALA A 626 33.26 15.81 -1.58
C ALA A 626 33.61 15.53 -0.10
N GLN A 627 32.69 14.90 0.65
CA GLN A 627 32.94 14.45 2.02
C GLN A 627 33.99 13.33 2.05
N ALA A 628 33.92 12.34 1.14
CA ALA A 628 34.91 11.26 1.05
C ALA A 628 36.32 11.76 0.71
N LEU A 629 36.44 12.80 -0.14
CA LEU A 629 37.72 13.50 -0.40
C LEU A 629 38.25 14.26 0.82
N LYS A 630 37.47 14.34 1.90
CA LYS A 630 37.86 14.86 3.23
C LYS A 630 37.80 13.78 4.31
N GLY A 631 37.82 12.50 3.90
CA GLY A 631 38.01 11.36 4.80
C GLY A 631 36.73 10.79 5.40
N ALA A 632 35.56 11.22 4.92
CA ALA A 632 34.30 10.65 5.37
C ALA A 632 34.08 9.23 4.82
N GLU A 633 33.50 8.36 5.63
CA GLU A 633 32.91 7.10 5.18
C GLU A 633 31.41 7.29 4.94
N VAL A 634 30.97 7.18 3.69
CA VAL A 634 29.57 7.36 3.28
C VAL A 634 28.83 6.02 3.36
N ILE A 635 28.56 5.59 4.59
CA ILE A 635 28.13 4.22 4.92
C ILE A 635 26.74 3.84 4.38
N SER A 636 25.91 4.83 4.01
CA SER A 636 24.63 4.62 3.36
C SER A 636 24.25 5.82 2.49
N THR A 637 23.68 5.57 1.32
CA THR A 637 23.24 6.63 0.39
C THR A 637 21.92 6.27 -0.24
N ASN A 638 20.93 7.15 -0.14
CA ASN A 638 19.74 7.18 -1.00
C ASN A 638 19.84 8.35 -1.97
N THR A 639 18.89 8.49 -2.89
CA THR A 639 18.93 9.61 -3.84
C THR A 639 18.68 10.96 -3.16
N ASP A 640 17.91 10.98 -2.09
CA ASP A 640 17.46 12.16 -1.36
C ASP A 640 18.07 12.32 0.04
N GLY A 641 19.16 11.59 0.33
CA GLY A 641 19.89 11.72 1.58
C GLY A 641 21.05 10.75 1.67
N LEU A 642 22.00 11.05 2.54
CA LEU A 642 23.19 10.25 2.77
C LEU A 642 23.50 10.16 4.26
N TYR A 643 24.35 9.20 4.63
CA TYR A 643 24.82 9.02 6.00
C TYR A 643 26.34 8.97 5.98
N THR A 644 26.98 9.87 6.72
CA THR A 644 28.44 9.95 6.79
C THR A 644 28.99 9.77 8.18
N VAL A 645 30.13 9.07 8.26
CA VAL A 645 30.95 9.02 9.47
C VAL A 645 32.11 9.99 9.29
N MET A 646 32.00 11.16 9.91
CA MET A 646 33.04 12.18 9.97
C MET A 646 32.74 13.20 11.09
N ASP A 647 33.71 14.06 11.39
CA ASP A 647 33.53 15.17 12.32
C ASP A 647 32.39 16.11 11.87
N GLU A 648 31.48 16.46 12.79
CA GLU A 648 30.27 17.24 12.52
C GLU A 648 30.58 18.64 11.98
N LYS A 649 31.65 19.28 12.48
CA LYS A 649 32.02 20.63 12.07
C LYS A 649 32.55 20.60 10.63
N LEU A 650 33.48 19.69 10.35
CA LEU A 650 33.99 19.50 8.99
C LEU A 650 32.87 19.08 8.02
N ASN A 651 31.93 18.25 8.49
CA ASN A 651 30.75 17.88 7.71
C ASN A 651 29.95 19.11 7.28
N SER A 652 29.62 19.96 8.27
CA SER A 652 28.83 21.17 8.05
C SER A 652 29.52 22.16 7.10
N GLU A 653 30.84 22.33 7.21
CA GLU A 653 31.62 23.19 6.31
C GLU A 653 31.58 22.70 4.85
N ILE A 654 31.65 21.38 4.62
CA ILE A 654 31.55 20.81 3.26
C ILE A 654 30.12 20.92 2.74
N LEU A 655 29.12 20.65 3.59
CA LEU A 655 27.71 20.73 3.22
C LEU A 655 27.32 22.16 2.83
N GLU A 656 27.75 23.17 3.57
CA GLU A 656 27.50 24.58 3.24
C GLU A 656 28.04 24.90 1.84
N ARG A 657 29.29 24.51 1.56
CA ARG A 657 29.95 24.72 0.26
C ARG A 657 29.28 23.99 -0.91
N GLU A 658 28.87 22.74 -0.72
CA GLU A 658 28.27 21.95 -1.80
C GLU A 658 26.76 22.22 -1.98
N ALA A 659 26.02 22.49 -0.90
CA ALA A 659 24.57 22.77 -0.94
C ALA A 659 24.24 24.06 -1.69
N GLU A 660 25.13 25.06 -1.65
CA GLU A 660 25.01 26.30 -2.44
C GLU A 660 24.85 26.05 -3.94
N LYS A 661 25.37 24.93 -4.47
CA LYS A 661 25.29 24.56 -5.89
C LYS A 661 24.01 23.81 -6.23
N VAL A 662 23.36 23.23 -5.23
CA VAL A 662 22.14 22.40 -5.36
C VAL A 662 20.88 23.27 -5.25
N TYR A 663 20.95 24.39 -4.52
CA TYR A 663 19.81 25.27 -4.21
C TYR A 663 18.69 24.52 -3.46
N VAL A 664 19.08 23.61 -2.57
CA VAL A 664 18.23 22.81 -1.69
C VAL A 664 18.77 22.91 -0.27
N GLY A 665 17.88 23.09 0.71
CA GLY A 665 18.28 23.04 2.12
C GLY A 665 18.62 21.62 2.55
N ILE A 666 19.78 21.44 3.17
CA ILE A 666 20.23 20.18 3.78
C ILE A 666 20.30 20.41 5.28
N LYS A 667 19.71 19.51 6.06
CA LYS A 667 19.78 19.57 7.52
C LYS A 667 20.57 18.36 8.04
N PRO A 668 21.83 18.55 8.48
CA PRO A 668 22.56 17.48 9.13
C PRO A 668 21.94 17.20 10.50
N GLU A 669 21.72 15.92 10.80
CA GLU A 669 21.29 15.44 12.11
C GLU A 669 22.16 14.25 12.51
N VAL A 670 22.68 14.23 13.74
CA VAL A 670 23.42 13.07 14.24
C VAL A 670 22.41 11.98 14.60
N VAL A 671 22.57 10.80 14.00
CA VAL A 671 21.75 9.63 14.26
C VAL A 671 22.62 8.43 14.60
N TYR A 672 22.07 7.54 15.42
CA TYR A 672 22.61 6.19 15.56
C TYR A 672 22.02 5.32 14.46
N LEU A 673 22.86 4.87 13.53
CA LEU A 673 22.44 4.09 12.37
C LEU A 673 22.83 2.63 12.54
N VAL A 674 21.95 1.72 12.11
CA VAL A 674 22.30 0.36 11.72
C VAL A 674 21.78 0.15 10.30
N SER A 675 22.68 -0.09 9.34
CA SER A 675 22.34 -0.09 7.91
C SER A 675 23.00 -1.27 7.22
N LYS A 676 22.19 -2.14 6.63
CA LYS A 676 22.66 -3.12 5.63
C LYS A 676 22.84 -2.44 4.28
N ASP A 677 21.87 -1.61 3.93
CA ASP A 677 21.85 -0.82 2.72
C ASP A 677 20.85 0.34 2.89
N SER A 678 20.81 1.22 1.90
CA SER A 678 19.93 2.38 1.86
C SER A 678 18.43 2.09 2.05
N ASN A 679 17.95 0.87 1.76
CA ASN A 679 16.54 0.47 1.91
C ASN A 679 16.27 -0.34 3.20
N ASN A 680 17.31 -0.92 3.80
CA ASN A 680 17.23 -1.77 4.99
C ASN A 680 18.09 -1.17 6.10
N ARG A 681 17.46 -0.37 6.97
CA ARG A 681 18.14 0.39 8.03
C ARG A 681 17.24 0.65 9.24
N LEU A 682 17.89 0.85 10.37
CA LEU A 682 17.32 1.31 11.64
C LEU A 682 18.04 2.60 12.03
N GLU A 683 17.26 3.64 12.33
CA GLU A 683 17.71 4.95 12.77
C GLU A 683 17.21 5.20 14.18
N GLY A 684 18.04 5.77 15.04
CA GLY A 684 17.65 6.12 16.40
C GLY A 684 18.50 7.19 17.03
N ILE A 685 18.10 7.58 18.24
CA ILE A 685 18.83 8.52 19.11
C ILE A 685 19.51 7.69 20.19
N TYR A 686 20.84 7.85 20.33
CA TYR A 686 21.61 7.21 21.39
C TYR A 686 21.50 8.01 22.70
N ASN A 687 20.98 7.37 23.75
CA ASN A 687 20.68 7.99 25.04
C ASN A 687 21.75 7.74 26.10
N GLY A 688 22.87 7.11 25.73
CA GLY A 688 23.90 6.62 26.67
C GLY A 688 23.74 5.14 26.98
N TYR A 689 24.80 4.52 27.51
CA TYR A 689 24.84 3.08 27.80
C TYR A 689 24.34 2.80 29.22
N SER A 690 23.17 2.20 29.35
CA SER A 690 22.63 1.67 30.61
C SER A 690 22.78 0.15 30.73
N GLY A 691 23.26 -0.52 29.67
CA GLY A 691 23.29 -1.99 29.58
C GLY A 691 21.92 -2.58 29.20
N ASN A 692 20.95 -1.73 28.86
CA ASN A 692 19.64 -2.13 28.36
C ASN A 692 19.38 -1.47 27.00
N SER A 693 19.57 -2.24 25.93
CA SER A 693 19.44 -1.78 24.54
C SER A 693 18.04 -1.21 24.19
N MET A 694 17.01 -1.49 24.99
CA MET A 694 15.69 -0.88 24.82
C MET A 694 15.67 0.60 25.20
N ASN A 695 16.47 0.99 26.20
CA ASN A 695 16.53 2.37 26.69
C ASN A 695 17.71 3.15 26.07
N ASP A 696 18.77 2.44 25.68
CA ASP A 696 20.01 3.05 25.19
C ASP A 696 19.86 3.65 23.78
N ILE A 697 18.93 3.13 22.97
CA ILE A 697 18.61 3.68 21.64
C ILE A 697 17.10 3.83 21.49
N THR A 698 16.63 5.07 21.34
CA THR A 698 15.25 5.36 20.94
C THR A 698 15.14 5.34 19.43
N VAL A 699 14.45 4.34 18.87
CA VAL A 699 14.28 4.21 17.41
C VAL A 699 13.36 5.31 16.89
N THR A 700 13.85 6.07 15.91
CA THR A 700 13.12 7.15 15.23
C THR A 700 12.66 6.71 13.84
N GLY A 701 13.34 5.75 13.21
CA GLY A 701 13.01 5.22 11.89
C GLY A 701 13.44 3.77 11.71
N ALA A 702 12.62 2.98 11.03
CA ALA A 702 12.96 1.62 10.65
C ALA A 702 12.40 1.30 9.27
N HIS A 703 13.29 0.86 8.38
CA HIS A 703 13.03 0.69 6.97
C HIS A 703 13.54 -0.68 6.50
N GLY A 704 12.80 -1.28 5.57
CA GLY A 704 13.09 -2.61 5.04
C GLY A 704 11.99 -3.61 5.33
N GLY A 705 11.92 -4.67 4.52
CA GLY A 705 10.85 -5.68 4.60
C GLY A 705 10.76 -6.42 5.93
N GLN A 706 11.84 -6.40 6.72
CA GLN A 706 12.03 -7.18 7.96
C GLN A 706 12.09 -6.29 9.23
N LEU A 707 11.79 -5.00 9.10
CA LEU A 707 11.78 -4.05 10.23
C LEU A 707 10.49 -3.20 10.28
N ASN A 708 9.67 -3.27 9.23
CA ASN A 708 8.49 -2.40 9.05
C ASN A 708 7.38 -2.65 10.09
N GLY A 709 7.36 -3.82 10.73
CA GLY A 709 6.41 -4.26 11.75
C GLY A 709 6.93 -4.10 13.18
N MET A 710 8.05 -3.42 13.43
CA MET A 710 8.62 -3.30 14.78
C MET A 710 7.67 -2.64 15.80
N ASN A 711 6.78 -1.75 15.32
CA ASN A 711 5.76 -1.08 16.13
C ASN A 711 4.40 -1.80 16.06
N GLY A 712 4.41 -3.07 15.66
CA GLY A 712 3.24 -3.93 15.57
C GLY A 712 2.58 -3.99 14.19
N ALA A 713 1.54 -4.81 14.12
CA ALA A 713 0.85 -5.13 12.87
C ALA A 713 -0.07 -3.99 12.44
N ILE A 714 0.24 -3.36 11.29
CA ILE A 714 -0.50 -2.22 10.74
C ILE A 714 -1.13 -2.52 9.36
N THR A 715 -2.31 -1.95 9.11
CA THR A 715 -3.16 -2.15 7.92
C THR A 715 -2.53 -1.65 6.60
N THR A 716 -1.57 -0.74 6.68
CA THR A 716 -0.87 -0.20 5.51
C THR A 716 0.26 -1.11 5.02
N LYS A 717 0.62 -2.14 5.81
CA LYS A 717 1.68 -3.10 5.51
C LYS A 717 1.10 -4.49 5.27
N SER A 718 1.97 -5.41 4.88
CA SER A 718 1.58 -6.78 4.52
C SER A 718 2.76 -7.71 4.75
N PRO A 719 3.17 -7.86 6.01
CA PRO A 719 4.26 -8.78 6.33
C PRO A 719 3.85 -10.19 5.89
N ASP A 720 4.82 -10.93 5.36
CA ASP A 720 4.71 -12.35 4.98
C ASP A 720 5.27 -13.27 6.08
N HIS A 721 5.32 -12.75 7.31
CA HIS A 721 5.79 -13.39 8.51
C HIS A 721 5.18 -12.67 9.75
N PRO A 722 5.26 -13.28 10.94
CA PRO A 722 4.86 -12.64 12.20
C PRO A 722 5.69 -11.40 12.53
N VAL A 723 5.04 -10.28 12.87
CA VAL A 723 5.73 -9.00 13.14
C VAL A 723 6.55 -8.98 14.44
N ILE A 724 6.37 -9.98 15.32
CA ILE A 724 7.28 -10.20 16.45
C ILE A 724 8.74 -10.38 16.00
N ILE A 725 8.95 -10.92 14.78
CA ILE A 725 10.29 -11.08 14.19
C ILE A 725 10.91 -9.70 13.91
N ASP A 726 10.14 -8.75 13.37
CA ASP A 726 10.62 -7.39 13.11
C ASP A 726 11.00 -6.65 14.39
N TRP A 727 10.16 -6.75 15.42
CA TRP A 727 10.42 -6.17 16.73
C TRP A 727 11.68 -6.77 17.37
N ALA A 728 11.76 -8.11 17.44
CA ALA A 728 12.90 -8.78 18.06
C ALA A 728 14.19 -8.57 17.27
N LEU A 729 14.11 -8.50 15.93
CA LEU A 729 15.26 -8.18 15.09
C LEU A 729 15.78 -6.77 15.37
N ALA A 730 14.89 -5.77 15.47
CA ALA A 730 15.29 -4.42 15.84
C ALA A 730 16.01 -4.37 17.19
N GLU A 731 15.53 -5.11 18.19
CA GLU A 731 16.18 -5.21 19.50
C GLU A 731 17.57 -5.86 19.44
N ILE A 732 17.71 -6.94 18.67
CA ILE A 732 19.02 -7.61 18.48
C ILE A 732 19.99 -6.69 17.76
N LEU A 733 19.54 -5.99 16.71
CA LEU A 733 20.39 -5.04 15.98
C LEU A 733 20.89 -3.92 16.89
N LYS A 734 20.03 -3.36 17.74
CA LYS A 734 20.44 -2.36 18.74
C LYS A 734 21.48 -2.93 19.71
N TRP A 735 21.20 -4.09 20.30
CA TRP A 735 22.12 -4.70 21.27
C TRP A 735 23.49 -5.00 20.65
N LYS A 736 23.50 -5.59 19.46
CA LYS A 736 24.74 -5.95 18.74
C LYS A 736 25.55 -4.71 18.33
N ALA A 737 24.88 -3.69 17.78
CA ALA A 737 25.51 -2.42 17.44
C ALA A 737 26.15 -1.75 18.67
N LEU A 738 25.46 -1.70 19.81
CA LEU A 738 25.97 -1.14 21.06
C LEU A 738 27.18 -1.91 21.60
N ASN A 739 27.25 -3.21 21.35
CA ASN A 739 28.40 -4.05 21.70
C ASN A 739 29.51 -4.01 20.64
N GLY A 740 29.40 -3.16 19.61
CA GLY A 740 30.45 -2.95 18.63
C GLY A 740 30.62 -4.09 17.61
N ARG A 741 29.67 -5.02 17.50
CA ARG A 741 29.81 -6.21 16.62
C ARG A 741 28.48 -6.73 16.10
N MET A 742 28.41 -7.00 14.80
CA MET A 742 27.29 -7.72 14.15
C MET A 742 27.65 -9.19 13.92
N ASP A 743 28.14 -9.84 14.98
CA ASP A 743 28.60 -11.23 14.99
C ASP A 743 27.45 -12.25 15.02
N GLU A 744 27.75 -13.53 15.25
CA GLU A 744 26.78 -14.63 15.21
C GLU A 744 25.54 -14.43 16.09
N PHE A 745 24.39 -14.88 15.58
CA PHE A 745 23.14 -14.87 16.33
C PHE A 745 23.21 -15.74 17.60
N SER A 746 22.78 -15.20 18.75
CA SER A 746 22.62 -15.95 19.99
C SER A 746 21.18 -16.44 20.15
N ASP A 747 20.99 -17.76 20.12
CA ASP A 747 19.67 -18.37 20.32
C ASP A 747 19.09 -18.04 21.72
N GLU A 748 19.93 -17.95 22.74
CA GLU A 748 19.53 -17.57 24.10
C GLU A 748 18.98 -16.13 24.14
N MET A 749 19.67 -15.19 23.48
CA MET A 749 19.22 -13.80 23.39
C MET A 749 17.86 -13.68 22.72
N GLY A 750 17.72 -14.29 21.53
CA GLY A 750 16.45 -14.24 20.80
C GLY A 750 15.31 -14.91 21.57
N MET A 751 15.60 -16.02 22.26
CA MET A 751 14.62 -16.64 23.16
C MET A 751 14.22 -15.76 24.34
N ASN A 752 15.19 -15.09 24.98
CA ASN A 752 14.91 -14.17 26.07
C ASN A 752 14.00 -13.02 25.61
N LEU A 753 14.28 -12.44 24.43
CA LEU A 753 13.45 -11.39 23.85
C LEU A 753 12.02 -11.86 23.59
N ILE A 754 11.85 -12.95 22.84
CA ILE A 754 10.53 -13.40 22.41
C ILE A 754 9.69 -13.95 23.56
N LYS A 755 10.28 -14.72 24.50
CA LYS A 755 9.51 -15.44 25.54
C LYS A 755 9.42 -14.71 26.86
N ARG A 756 10.39 -13.86 27.21
CA ARG A 756 10.42 -13.17 28.52
C ARG A 756 10.16 -11.68 28.40
N ILE A 757 10.72 -11.01 27.40
CA ILE A 757 10.61 -9.55 27.28
C ILE A 757 9.35 -9.13 26.50
N ALA A 758 9.00 -9.84 25.42
CA ALA A 758 7.81 -9.52 24.63
C ALA A 758 6.49 -9.50 25.45
N PRO A 759 6.24 -10.42 26.42
CA PRO A 759 5.09 -10.31 27.30
C PRO A 759 5.07 -9.05 28.17
N CYS A 760 6.23 -8.49 28.54
CA CYS A 760 6.30 -7.23 29.27
C CYS A 760 6.05 -6.02 28.36
N GLN A 761 6.49 -6.10 27.09
CA GLN A 761 6.33 -5.04 26.11
C GLN A 761 4.91 -4.98 25.53
N PHE A 762 4.27 -6.13 25.37
CA PHE A 762 2.92 -6.31 24.85
C PHE A 762 2.10 -7.11 25.88
N PRO A 763 1.71 -6.50 27.01
CA PRO A 763 1.05 -7.20 28.12
C PRO A 763 -0.39 -7.58 27.81
N GLU A 764 -1.08 -6.81 26.95
CA GLU A 764 -2.44 -7.09 26.56
C GLU A 764 -2.50 -8.30 25.63
N LYS A 765 -3.29 -9.32 25.99
CA LYS A 765 -3.39 -10.61 25.26
C LYS A 765 -3.60 -10.40 23.76
N ARG A 766 -4.51 -9.50 23.38
CA ARG A 766 -4.76 -9.20 21.96
C ARG A 766 -3.56 -8.59 21.26
N GLU A 767 -2.90 -7.61 21.86
CA GLU A 767 -1.72 -6.99 21.27
C GLU A 767 -0.58 -8.00 21.13
N HIS A 768 -0.35 -8.79 22.18
CA HIS A 768 0.61 -9.89 22.16
C HIS A 768 0.34 -10.85 21.00
N LEU A 769 -0.87 -11.41 20.90
CA LEU A 769 -1.23 -12.32 19.81
C LEU A 769 -1.18 -11.66 18.43
N ARG A 770 -1.44 -10.36 18.32
CA ARG A 770 -1.25 -9.61 17.05
C ARG A 770 0.21 -9.53 16.61
N MET A 771 1.18 -9.65 17.53
CA MET A 771 2.61 -9.72 17.18
C MET A 771 2.99 -11.08 16.59
N PHE A 772 2.40 -12.16 17.11
CA PHE A 772 2.75 -13.54 16.73
C PHE A 772 1.94 -14.09 15.55
N GLN A 773 0.82 -13.46 15.18
CA GLN A 773 0.00 -13.94 14.08
C GLN A 773 0.72 -13.90 12.73
N HIS A 774 0.46 -14.90 11.90
CA HIS A 774 0.79 -14.91 10.48
C HIS A 774 -0.50 -14.91 9.65
N ILE A 775 -0.80 -13.80 8.98
CA ILE A 775 -1.96 -13.72 8.08
C ILE A 775 -1.60 -14.27 6.70
N ILE A 776 -2.13 -15.45 6.37
CA ILE A 776 -1.94 -16.10 5.07
C ILE A 776 -3.21 -15.99 4.22
N SER A 777 -3.06 -15.96 2.89
CA SER A 777 -4.21 -15.98 1.99
C SER A 777 -3.95 -16.80 0.74
N SER A 778 -4.93 -17.61 0.35
CA SER A 778 -4.99 -18.24 -0.96
C SER A 778 -5.22 -17.15 -2.04
N SER A 779 -4.63 -17.36 -3.21
CA SER A 779 -4.81 -16.49 -4.38
C SER A 779 -5.24 -17.34 -5.58
N PRO A 780 -6.52 -17.73 -5.69
CA PRO A 780 -7.04 -18.51 -6.83
C PRO A 780 -6.75 -17.87 -8.19
N ASP A 781 -6.73 -16.53 -8.28
CA ASP A 781 -6.35 -15.80 -9.50
C ASP A 781 -4.90 -16.07 -9.95
N LYS A 782 -4.02 -16.32 -8.98
CA LYS A 782 -2.64 -16.76 -9.23
C LYS A 782 -2.52 -18.29 -9.19
N LYS A 783 -3.64 -19.00 -9.07
CA LYS A 783 -3.76 -20.45 -8.93
C LYS A 783 -2.96 -20.96 -7.74
N ILE A 784 -3.15 -20.31 -6.59
CA ILE A 784 -2.48 -20.61 -5.31
C ILE A 784 -3.55 -20.92 -4.27
N TYR A 785 -3.50 -22.12 -3.69
CA TYR A 785 -4.51 -22.64 -2.75
C TYR A 785 -3.80 -23.21 -1.52
N ASN A 786 -3.90 -22.53 -0.38
CA ASN A 786 -3.38 -23.02 0.89
C ASN A 786 -4.35 -24.05 1.47
N PHE A 787 -3.83 -25.12 2.07
CA PHE A 787 -4.62 -26.18 2.70
C PHE A 787 -3.93 -26.71 3.96
N GLY A 788 -4.69 -27.38 4.82
CA GLY A 788 -4.20 -28.02 6.05
C GLY A 788 -4.09 -29.54 5.93
N THR A 789 -3.35 -30.17 6.83
CA THR A 789 -3.25 -31.63 6.96
C THR A 789 -3.10 -32.03 8.43
N LYS A 790 -3.46 -33.27 8.80
CA LYS A 790 -3.25 -33.79 10.18
C LYS A 790 -1.85 -34.31 10.46
N VAL A 791 -1.07 -34.55 9.41
CA VAL A 791 0.33 -34.98 9.48
C VAL A 791 1.17 -34.07 8.59
N PRO A 792 2.46 -33.84 8.92
CA PRO A 792 3.35 -33.05 8.07
C PRO A 792 3.38 -33.57 6.64
N TYR A 793 3.44 -32.65 5.68
CA TYR A 793 3.76 -33.01 4.32
C TYR A 793 5.23 -33.43 4.25
N ALA A 794 5.49 -34.68 3.86
CA ALA A 794 6.83 -35.20 3.61
C ALA A 794 7.03 -35.37 2.10
N LEU A 795 8.21 -35.01 1.60
CA LEU A 795 8.55 -35.04 0.17
C LEU A 795 8.53 -36.45 -0.45
N ASN A 796 8.45 -37.51 0.36
CA ASN A 796 8.39 -38.90 -0.09
C ASN A 796 6.93 -39.38 -0.16
N ASN A 797 6.50 -39.79 -1.35
CA ASN A 797 5.13 -40.16 -1.78
C ASN A 797 4.41 -41.30 -0.98
N SER A 798 4.85 -41.67 0.22
CA SER A 798 4.32 -42.82 0.97
C SER A 798 3.15 -42.49 1.91
N ASN A 799 2.95 -41.24 2.31
CA ASN A 799 1.86 -40.89 3.23
C ASN A 799 0.56 -40.63 2.47
N LYS A 800 -0.50 -41.39 2.79
CA LYS A 800 -1.88 -41.01 2.45
C LYS A 800 -2.23 -39.75 3.24
N ILE A 801 -1.91 -38.58 2.69
CA ILE A 801 -2.26 -37.29 3.28
C ILE A 801 -3.67 -36.93 2.86
N THR A 802 -4.56 -36.75 3.84
CA THR A 802 -5.89 -36.19 3.62
C THR A 802 -5.82 -34.67 3.78
N PRO A 803 -6.03 -33.87 2.73
CA PRO A 803 -6.04 -32.43 2.85
C PRO A 803 -7.33 -31.94 3.53
N ILE A 804 -7.22 -30.80 4.22
CA ILE A 804 -8.29 -30.12 4.94
C ILE A 804 -8.46 -28.76 4.29
N ALA A 805 -9.69 -28.46 3.86
CA ALA A 805 -10.02 -27.13 3.35
C ALA A 805 -9.87 -26.11 4.47
N ILE A 806 -9.19 -25.00 4.17
CA ILE A 806 -9.13 -23.84 5.04
C ILE A 806 -9.72 -22.64 4.32
N ALA A 807 -10.10 -21.61 5.07
CA ALA A 807 -10.67 -20.39 4.51
C ALA A 807 -9.70 -19.70 3.55
N LYS A 808 -10.19 -18.78 2.71
CA LYS A 808 -9.34 -18.05 1.76
C LYS A 808 -8.28 -17.21 2.47
N CYS A 809 -8.62 -16.59 3.60
CA CYS A 809 -7.70 -15.85 4.46
C CYS A 809 -7.72 -16.50 5.84
N ASN A 810 -6.55 -16.67 6.46
CA ASN A 810 -6.45 -17.28 7.79
C ASN A 810 -5.44 -16.56 8.65
N ARG A 811 -5.73 -16.50 9.95
CA ARG A 811 -4.76 -16.17 10.98
C ARG A 811 -4.14 -17.45 11.51
N VAL A 812 -2.83 -17.58 11.33
CA VAL A 812 -2.07 -18.76 11.74
C VAL A 812 -1.15 -18.42 12.90
N PHE A 813 -1.10 -19.31 13.88
CA PHE A 813 -0.11 -19.31 14.96
C PHE A 813 0.72 -20.59 14.90
N TYR A 814 2.04 -20.47 15.12
CA TYR A 814 2.92 -21.61 15.32
C TYR A 814 2.84 -22.06 16.78
N VAL A 815 2.58 -23.34 17.01
CA VAL A 815 2.20 -23.85 18.34
C VAL A 815 3.05 -25.01 18.80
N GLU A 816 3.06 -25.28 20.10
CA GLU A 816 3.70 -26.44 20.71
C GLU A 816 2.60 -27.41 21.19
N PRO A 817 2.36 -28.52 20.45
CA PRO A 817 1.24 -29.44 20.72
C PRO A 817 1.16 -29.95 22.16
N GLU A 818 2.31 -30.11 22.82
CA GLU A 818 2.44 -30.59 24.19
C GLU A 818 1.77 -29.64 25.20
N LYS A 819 1.85 -28.33 24.95
CA LYS A 819 1.28 -27.27 25.80
C LYS A 819 -0.21 -27.05 25.59
N ILE A 820 -0.77 -27.57 24.49
CA ILE A 820 -2.18 -27.42 24.15
C ILE A 820 -3.01 -28.43 24.97
N PRO A 821 -4.12 -28.01 25.61
CA PRO A 821 -5.05 -28.91 26.27
C PRO A 821 -5.51 -30.04 25.34
N VAL A 822 -5.62 -31.27 25.84
CA VAL A 822 -5.95 -32.46 25.02
C VAL A 822 -7.18 -32.25 24.15
N LYS A 823 -8.23 -31.61 24.70
CA LYS A 823 -9.48 -31.28 23.98
C LYS A 823 -9.30 -30.36 22.76
N CYS A 824 -8.20 -29.60 22.69
CA CYS A 824 -7.90 -28.66 21.61
C CYS A 824 -6.84 -29.21 20.63
N ARG A 825 -6.14 -30.30 20.95
CA ARG A 825 -5.04 -30.83 20.12
C ARG A 825 -5.49 -31.26 18.73
N ASP A 826 -6.75 -31.67 18.58
CA ASP A 826 -7.32 -32.00 17.27
C ASP A 826 -7.42 -30.79 16.33
N GLN A 827 -7.26 -29.56 16.82
CA GLN A 827 -7.23 -28.35 15.99
C GLN A 827 -5.85 -28.07 15.39
N VAL A 828 -4.80 -28.78 15.84
CA VAL A 828 -3.46 -28.66 15.27
C VAL A 828 -3.46 -29.21 13.84
N ILE A 829 -2.86 -28.45 12.94
CA ILE A 829 -2.72 -28.78 11.52
C ILE A 829 -1.32 -28.42 11.02
N TYR A 830 -0.92 -29.03 9.91
CA TYR A 830 0.27 -28.66 9.15
C TYR A 830 -0.18 -28.02 7.84
N LEU A 831 0.55 -27.01 7.36
CA LEU A 831 0.10 -26.19 6.26
C LEU A 831 0.99 -26.36 5.02
N ALA A 832 0.35 -26.35 3.86
CA ALA A 832 1.00 -26.39 2.56
C ALA A 832 0.19 -25.60 1.52
N THR A 833 0.78 -25.40 0.35
CA THR A 833 0.16 -24.69 -0.77
C THR A 833 0.17 -25.58 -2.01
N ALA A 834 -1.01 -25.82 -2.57
CA ALA A 834 -1.14 -26.31 -3.94
C ALA A 834 -1.08 -25.14 -4.92
N TYR A 835 -0.33 -25.28 -6.01
CA TYR A 835 -0.23 -24.26 -7.06
C TYR A 835 -0.04 -24.87 -8.45
N ILE A 836 -0.27 -24.07 -9.49
CA ILE A 836 -0.03 -24.46 -10.88
C ILE A 836 1.32 -23.92 -11.37
N ARG A 837 2.18 -24.81 -11.89
CA ARG A 837 3.45 -24.45 -12.57
C ARG A 837 3.25 -24.53 -14.09
N SER A 838 3.89 -23.63 -14.83
CA SER A 838 3.77 -23.53 -16.30
C SER A 838 4.47 -24.66 -17.06
N GLU A 839 5.47 -25.30 -16.47
CA GLU A 839 6.23 -26.40 -17.09
C GLU A 839 5.47 -27.72 -17.00
N MET A 840 5.50 -28.50 -18.09
CA MET A 840 4.93 -29.84 -18.17
C MET A 840 5.86 -30.83 -17.45
N ALA A 841 5.40 -31.38 -16.32
CA ALA A 841 6.07 -32.42 -15.55
C ALA A 841 5.03 -33.34 -14.88
N ASP A 842 5.46 -34.39 -14.16
CA ASP A 842 4.55 -35.38 -13.56
C ASP A 842 3.54 -34.75 -12.61
N ILE A 843 2.25 -35.05 -12.72
CA ILE A 843 1.24 -34.44 -11.86
C ILE A 843 1.37 -34.96 -10.42
N GLU A 844 1.44 -34.04 -9.47
CA GLU A 844 1.33 -34.40 -8.05
C GLU A 844 -0.15 -34.64 -7.68
N LYS A 845 -0.51 -35.89 -7.37
CA LYS A 845 -1.92 -36.29 -7.14
C LYS A 845 -2.58 -35.51 -6.00
N LEU A 846 -1.85 -35.20 -4.93
CA LEU A 846 -2.39 -34.41 -3.81
C LEU A 846 -2.70 -32.98 -4.24
N ALA A 847 -1.83 -32.33 -5.02
CA ALA A 847 -2.09 -30.99 -5.55
C ALA A 847 -3.32 -30.98 -6.46
N LEU A 848 -3.46 -31.99 -7.32
CA LEU A 848 -4.64 -32.14 -8.17
C LEU A 848 -5.91 -32.28 -7.33
N HIS A 849 -5.89 -33.14 -6.31
CA HIS A 849 -7.02 -33.35 -5.41
C HIS A 849 -7.40 -32.07 -4.65
N VAL A 850 -6.42 -31.31 -4.16
CA VAL A 850 -6.65 -30.02 -3.49
C VAL A 850 -7.31 -29.02 -4.44
N ILE A 851 -6.76 -28.82 -5.65
CA ILE A 851 -7.28 -27.79 -6.57
C ILE A 851 -8.65 -28.19 -7.12
N LYS A 852 -8.78 -29.45 -7.56
CA LYS A 852 -9.98 -29.95 -8.24
C LYS A 852 -11.11 -30.26 -7.27
N ASP A 853 -10.83 -31.09 -6.27
CA ASP A 853 -11.89 -31.75 -5.51
C ASP A 853 -12.17 -30.99 -4.20
N LEU A 854 -11.14 -30.40 -3.59
CA LEU A 854 -11.29 -29.64 -2.34
C LEU A 854 -11.70 -28.18 -2.58
N TYR A 855 -11.15 -27.53 -3.60
CA TYR A 855 -11.44 -26.13 -3.94
C TYR A 855 -12.31 -25.93 -5.19
N HIS A 856 -12.68 -27.01 -5.89
CA HIS A 856 -13.59 -26.97 -7.05
C HIS A 856 -13.15 -26.06 -8.21
N ASP A 857 -11.83 -25.91 -8.43
CA ASP A 857 -11.26 -25.06 -9.50
C ASP A 857 -10.67 -25.90 -10.64
N GLU A 858 -11.55 -26.54 -11.42
CA GLU A 858 -11.15 -27.37 -12.57
C GLU A 858 -10.41 -26.57 -13.65
N ASN A 859 -10.78 -25.29 -13.81
CA ASN A 859 -10.21 -24.41 -14.83
C ASN A 859 -8.73 -24.10 -14.56
N ALA A 860 -8.30 -24.04 -13.30
CA ALA A 860 -6.90 -23.81 -12.96
C ALA A 860 -5.98 -24.90 -13.55
N ILE A 861 -6.44 -26.14 -13.61
CA ILE A 861 -5.64 -27.31 -14.02
C ILE A 861 -5.39 -27.33 -15.54
N ILE A 862 -6.25 -26.69 -16.33
CA ILE A 862 -6.10 -26.60 -17.79
C ILE A 862 -4.80 -25.85 -18.18
N THR A 863 -4.29 -25.02 -17.28
CA THR A 863 -3.26 -24.02 -17.59
C THR A 863 -1.84 -24.40 -17.19
N GLY A 864 -1.63 -25.59 -16.62
CA GLY A 864 -0.30 -26.07 -16.20
C GLY A 864 -0.35 -27.29 -15.27
N THR A 865 0.79 -27.64 -14.68
CA THR A 865 0.93 -28.83 -13.83
C THR A 865 0.72 -28.50 -12.34
N PRO A 866 -0.19 -29.21 -11.62
CA PRO A 866 -0.36 -29.09 -10.18
C PRO A 866 0.87 -29.53 -9.37
N ARG A 867 1.26 -28.72 -8.38
CA ARG A 867 2.41 -28.91 -7.48
C ARG A 867 2.12 -28.47 -6.06
N ILE A 868 2.86 -29.02 -5.10
CA ILE A 868 2.89 -28.58 -3.70
C ILE A 868 4.17 -27.79 -3.42
N LYS A 869 4.03 -26.72 -2.64
CA LYS A 869 5.14 -26.01 -2.01
C LYS A 869 4.76 -25.61 -0.59
N ARG A 870 5.77 -25.30 0.21
CA ARG A 870 5.57 -24.69 1.53
C ARG A 870 5.01 -23.29 1.40
N ILE A 871 4.25 -22.86 2.40
CA ILE A 871 3.88 -21.44 2.55
C ILE A 871 5.14 -20.68 2.94
N ASN A 872 5.35 -19.48 2.39
CA ASN A 872 6.48 -18.63 2.79
C ASN A 872 6.48 -18.45 4.31
N GLY A 873 7.62 -18.66 4.97
CA GLY A 873 7.75 -18.55 6.43
C GLY A 873 7.24 -19.75 7.25
N ILE A 874 6.59 -20.75 6.64
CA ILE A 874 6.05 -21.93 7.34
C ILE A 874 6.68 -23.19 6.76
N GLU A 875 7.56 -23.84 7.53
CA GLU A 875 8.13 -25.14 7.13
C GLU A 875 7.09 -26.27 7.33
N TYR A 876 7.10 -27.30 6.47
CA TYR A 876 6.11 -28.38 6.51
C TYR A 876 5.92 -29.10 7.87
N PRO A 877 6.96 -29.35 8.68
CA PRO A 877 6.79 -30.04 9.96
C PRO A 877 6.31 -29.14 11.10
N VAL A 878 6.04 -27.86 10.84
CA VAL A 878 5.66 -26.91 11.90
C VAL A 878 4.19 -27.06 12.23
N PRO A 879 3.84 -27.50 13.45
CA PRO A 879 2.45 -27.54 13.89
C PRO A 879 1.89 -26.13 14.02
N CYS A 880 0.70 -25.94 13.48
CA CYS A 880 0.00 -24.67 13.41
C CYS A 880 -1.42 -24.79 13.97
N MET A 881 -1.98 -23.68 14.44
CA MET A 881 -3.42 -23.52 14.67
C MET A 881 -3.94 -22.33 13.87
N ILE A 882 -5.14 -22.48 13.29
CA ILE A 882 -5.87 -21.38 12.65
C ILE A 882 -6.85 -20.81 13.66
N ILE A 883 -6.68 -19.53 14.01
CA ILE A 883 -7.50 -18.82 14.99
C ILE A 883 -8.16 -17.62 14.32
N ASN A 884 -9.26 -17.88 13.61
CA ASN A 884 -9.98 -16.86 12.85
C ASN A 884 -11.02 -16.08 13.69
N ASP A 885 -11.27 -16.47 14.95
CA ASP A 885 -12.11 -15.70 15.87
C ASP A 885 -11.48 -14.35 16.26
N SER A 886 -12.22 -13.50 16.97
CA SER A 886 -11.64 -12.26 17.51
C SER A 886 -10.57 -12.61 18.54
N LEU A 887 -9.42 -11.93 18.49
CA LEU A 887 -8.35 -12.12 19.48
C LEU A 887 -8.72 -11.58 20.86
N ASP A 888 -9.76 -10.73 20.95
CA ASP A 888 -10.31 -10.26 22.23
C ASP A 888 -11.02 -11.38 23.01
N SER A 889 -11.70 -12.29 22.30
CA SER A 889 -12.62 -13.27 22.89
C SER A 889 -12.19 -14.73 22.65
N THR A 890 -10.95 -14.95 22.19
CA THR A 890 -10.46 -16.29 21.85
C THR A 890 -9.95 -17.04 23.08
N ASP A 891 -10.25 -18.34 23.15
CA ASP A 891 -9.68 -19.27 24.14
C ASP A 891 -8.21 -19.63 23.83
N PHE A 892 -7.63 -19.11 22.74
CA PHE A 892 -6.23 -19.34 22.41
C PHE A 892 -5.31 -18.59 23.38
N GLU A 893 -4.44 -19.34 24.06
CA GLU A 893 -3.54 -18.78 25.07
C GLU A 893 -2.10 -18.61 24.54
N PRO A 894 -1.41 -17.49 24.85
CA PRO A 894 -0.03 -17.25 24.43
C PRO A 894 0.97 -18.36 24.83
N GLU A 895 0.71 -19.10 25.90
CA GLU A 895 1.57 -20.20 26.35
C GLU A 895 1.65 -21.33 25.32
N TRP A 896 0.66 -21.46 24.42
CA TRP A 896 0.63 -22.49 23.39
C TRP A 896 1.59 -22.20 22.22
N LEU A 897 2.15 -20.99 22.15
CA LEU A 897 3.06 -20.58 21.07
C LEU A 897 4.38 -21.38 21.08
N ASN A 898 4.84 -21.74 19.90
CA ASN A 898 6.16 -22.34 19.69
C ASN A 898 7.25 -21.26 19.59
N TYR A 899 7.63 -20.71 20.74
CA TYR A 899 8.64 -19.65 20.82
C TYR A 899 9.99 -20.04 20.18
N GLU A 900 10.38 -21.32 20.24
CA GLU A 900 11.61 -21.81 19.61
C GLU A 900 11.58 -21.66 18.09
N TYR A 901 10.44 -21.95 17.46
CA TYR A 901 10.30 -21.79 16.02
C TYR A 901 10.25 -20.31 15.59
N TYR A 902 9.64 -19.42 16.38
CA TYR A 902 9.76 -17.97 16.13
C TYR A 902 11.23 -17.51 16.25
N ASN A 903 11.97 -18.00 17.26
CA ASN A 903 13.40 -17.72 17.42
C ASN A 903 14.25 -18.26 16.26
N TYR A 904 13.92 -19.46 15.75
CA TYR A 904 14.54 -20.01 14.54
C TYR A 904 14.36 -19.10 13.32
N ILE A 905 13.15 -18.58 13.09
CA ILE A 905 12.88 -17.63 12.00
C ILE A 905 13.68 -16.35 12.20
N LEU A 906 13.71 -15.82 13.42
CA LEU A 906 14.47 -14.62 13.78
C LEU A 906 15.97 -14.82 13.50
N GLY A 907 16.56 -15.92 13.97
CA GLY A 907 17.97 -16.25 13.74
C GLY A 907 18.30 -16.42 12.26
N LYS A 908 17.44 -17.10 11.49
CA LYS A 908 17.57 -17.22 10.03
C LYS A 908 17.48 -15.87 9.33
N THR A 909 16.62 -14.97 9.81
CA THR A 909 16.46 -13.62 9.26
C THR A 909 17.71 -12.78 9.51
N TYR A 910 18.25 -12.80 10.73
CA TYR A 910 19.49 -12.12 11.09
C TYR A 910 20.69 -12.67 10.31
N LYS A 911 20.94 -13.99 10.35
CA LYS A 911 22.10 -14.64 9.70
C LYS A 911 22.17 -14.35 8.20
N ASN A 912 21.04 -14.39 7.51
CA ASN A 912 21.01 -14.20 6.05
C ASN A 912 21.10 -12.74 5.61
N ASN A 913 20.86 -11.76 6.50
CA ASN A 913 20.66 -10.38 6.09
C ASN A 913 21.51 -9.35 6.83
N TRP A 914 21.86 -9.59 8.10
CA TRP A 914 22.44 -8.57 8.98
C TRP A 914 23.77 -8.97 9.62
N GLN A 915 24.07 -10.28 9.68
CA GLN A 915 25.31 -10.76 10.24
C GLN A 915 26.52 -10.38 9.38
N ASN A 916 27.55 -9.83 10.03
CA ASN A 916 28.88 -9.67 9.48
C ASN A 916 29.65 -10.96 9.79
N ASN A 917 30.13 -11.66 8.77
CA ASN A 917 30.97 -12.83 9.00
C ASN A 917 32.37 -12.37 9.47
N ALA A 918 32.74 -12.76 10.68
CA ALA A 918 34.12 -12.68 11.16
C ALA A 918 34.87 -13.95 10.71
N GLU A 919 35.88 -13.74 9.86
CA GLU A 919 36.96 -14.68 9.49
C GLU A 919 36.68 -15.97 8.71
N PRO A 920 37.68 -16.46 7.94
CA PRO A 920 37.60 -17.70 7.18
C PRO A 920 37.75 -18.90 8.11
N SER A 921 36.89 -19.90 7.94
CA SER A 921 37.18 -21.26 8.37
C SER A 921 38.45 -21.76 7.66
N GLY A 922 39.59 -21.75 8.34
CA GLY A 922 40.85 -22.29 7.82
C GLY A 922 41.98 -22.34 8.84
N LEU A 923 42.26 -23.55 9.33
CA LEU A 923 43.53 -24.04 9.92
C LEU A 923 43.97 -23.47 11.30
N LEU A 924 43.51 -24.11 12.38
CA LEU A 924 44.31 -25.05 13.21
C LEU A 924 43.42 -25.81 14.18
#